data_AF-A0A9D5F7C0-F1
#
_entry.id   AF-A0A9D5F7C0-F1
#
_cell.length_a   1.000
_cell.length_b   1.000
_cell.length_c   1.000
_cell.angle_alpha   90.00
_cell.angle_beta   90.00
_cell.angle_gamma   90.00
#
_symmetry.space_group_name_H-M   'P 1'
#
loop_
_entity.id
_entity.type
_entity.pdbx_description
1 polymer ?
#
loop_
_entity_poly.entity_id
_entity_poly.type
_entity_poly.pdbx_seq_one_letter_code
_entity_poly.pdbx_strand_id
1 'polypeptide(L)'
;MPVLRLPLLPAAAGKQHWGNLPGAALSLAIAEAASAAKRFTLLLTADSQSAERLEQELSFFAPDLPVLHFPDWETLPYDLFSPHQDIISQRIAALYRLPELAHGVLVVPITTALHRLAPTKFLLGSSLVLDVGQKLDVEQMRSRLEASGYRYVDTVYEHGEFTVRGALIDLFPMGSKLPYRIDLFDDEIETLRTFDPENQRSIDKVDSVKLLPAREFPLQKDAVTRFKARFRERFDVDFRRCPIFQDLSSGITPAGIEYYLPLFFDETSTLFDYLPQDTQVFSLPGIEQAAENFWNDVRNRYEERRVDPARPLLPPAELFLPVEDCFARLKSWPRVVASQQDVEVGAGRERFPAQALPNLAIEAKATQPLAALAGFLDEFPGRVLFTAESAGRREVLLELLERLKLRPKTVDSWPDFVASKDRLAITIAPLDEGLLLDDPALALVAESPLFGQRVMQRRRREKRADGNHDAVIKNLTELREGAPVVHIDHGVGRYLGLTILEIDDQAAEFLTLEYAENAKLYVPVANLHLIARYTGSDDALAPLHRLGSETWQKAKRKAAEQVRDVAAELLDIYARRAAREGYAFADPKADYATFSAGFPFEETPDQQTTIEAVRADMLAPKPMDRLVCGDVGFGKTEVAMRAAFIAVHGGRQVAILVPTTLLAQQHYNSFRDRFADWPVSVEVMSRFKSAKEVNAAIADLAEGKIDIVIGTHKLLSDDVKIKNLGLVIIDEEHRFGVRQKEQLKALRSEVDILTLTATPIPRTLNMAVSGMRDLSIIATPPAR
;
A
#
# COMPACT_ATOMS: atom_id res chain seq x y z
N MET A 1 -7.74 32.83 -16.57
CA MET A 1 -6.72 33.71 -17.20
C MET A 1 -5.39 33.39 -16.53
N PRO A 2 -4.27 33.35 -17.27
CA PRO A 2 -2.98 33.11 -16.66
C PRO A 2 -2.64 34.23 -15.67
N VAL A 3 -2.13 33.83 -14.52
CA VAL A 3 -1.63 34.68 -13.44
C VAL A 3 -0.19 35.07 -13.73
N LEU A 4 0.60 34.15 -14.28
CA LEU A 4 1.99 34.41 -14.65
C LEU A 4 2.08 35.02 -16.05
N ARG A 5 3.03 35.95 -16.20
CA ARG A 5 3.44 36.41 -17.52
C ARG A 5 4.31 35.35 -18.18
N LEU A 6 3.69 34.50 -19.00
CA LEU A 6 4.39 33.43 -19.70
C LEU A 6 5.21 33.97 -20.88
N PRO A 7 6.44 33.48 -21.09
CA PRO A 7 7.20 33.75 -22.30
C PRO A 7 6.58 33.03 -23.50
N LEU A 8 6.88 33.50 -24.71
CA LEU A 8 6.48 32.80 -25.93
C LEU A 8 7.19 31.45 -25.98
N LEU A 9 6.40 30.38 -26.03
CA LEU A 9 6.93 29.03 -26.16
C LEU A 9 7.55 28.86 -27.56
N PRO A 10 8.66 28.12 -27.69
CA PRO A 10 9.31 27.93 -28.99
C PRO A 10 8.32 27.29 -29.99
N ALA A 11 8.21 27.90 -31.17
CA ALA A 11 7.34 27.39 -32.25
C ALA A 11 8.03 26.29 -33.08
N ALA A 12 9.35 26.13 -32.95
CA ALA A 12 10.16 25.12 -33.63
C ALA A 12 11.08 24.42 -32.63
N ALA A 13 11.76 23.36 -33.08
CA ALA A 13 12.78 22.67 -32.31
C ALA A 13 13.79 23.65 -31.70
N GLY A 14 13.95 23.60 -30.38
CA GLY A 14 14.74 24.55 -29.61
C GLY A 14 14.61 24.31 -28.11
N LYS A 15 15.57 24.79 -27.31
CA LYS A 15 15.61 24.60 -25.86
C LYS A 15 15.53 25.95 -25.14
N GLN A 16 14.57 26.08 -24.24
CA GLN A 16 14.42 27.22 -23.34
C GLN A 16 14.58 26.77 -21.89
N HIS A 17 15.06 27.66 -21.03
CA HIS A 17 15.22 27.43 -19.60
C HIS A 17 14.37 28.43 -18.82
N TRP A 18 13.55 27.92 -17.91
CA TRP A 18 12.77 28.72 -16.97
C TRP A 18 13.35 28.50 -15.58
N GLY A 19 13.67 29.58 -14.87
CA GLY A 19 14.20 29.53 -13.51
C GLY A 19 13.47 30.45 -12.55
N ASN A 20 13.85 30.35 -11.29
CA ASN A 20 13.24 31.06 -10.16
C ASN A 20 11.74 30.72 -9.99
N LEU A 21 11.42 29.43 -9.98
CA LEU A 21 10.07 28.90 -9.77
C LEU A 21 9.99 28.06 -8.47
N PRO A 22 10.16 28.66 -7.29
CA PRO A 22 10.15 27.91 -6.03
C PRO A 22 8.78 27.32 -5.72
N GLY A 23 8.78 26.15 -5.06
CA GLY A 23 7.55 25.51 -4.59
C GLY A 23 6.57 25.18 -5.74
N ALA A 24 5.29 25.47 -5.50
CA ALA A 24 4.22 25.24 -6.46
C ALA A 24 4.20 26.24 -7.64
N ALA A 25 5.08 27.25 -7.65
CA ALA A 25 5.19 28.17 -8.80
C ALA A 25 5.63 27.43 -10.07
N LEU A 26 6.43 26.38 -9.93
CA LEU A 26 6.85 25.50 -11.02
C LEU A 26 5.65 24.88 -11.74
N SER A 27 4.77 24.26 -10.96
CA SER A 27 3.59 23.54 -11.46
C SER A 27 2.56 24.52 -12.02
N LEU A 28 2.37 25.68 -11.38
CA LEU A 28 1.55 26.76 -11.92
C LEU A 28 2.05 27.23 -13.30
N ALA A 29 3.35 27.48 -13.44
CA ALA A 29 3.93 27.92 -14.71
C ALA A 29 3.72 26.89 -15.83
N ILE A 30 3.90 25.59 -15.52
CA ILE A 30 3.68 24.51 -16.49
C ILE A 30 2.20 24.39 -16.84
N ALA A 31 1.30 24.44 -15.85
CA ALA A 31 -0.15 24.34 -16.04
C ALA A 31 -0.69 25.46 -16.94
N GLU A 32 -0.30 26.71 -16.67
CA GLU A 32 -0.73 27.87 -17.46
C GLU A 32 -0.15 27.82 -18.88
N ALA A 33 1.11 27.39 -19.03
CA ALA A 33 1.75 27.25 -20.32
C ALA A 33 1.11 26.16 -21.19
N ALA A 34 0.85 24.98 -20.63
CA ALA A 34 0.17 23.89 -21.31
C ALA A 34 -1.28 24.27 -21.67
N SER A 35 -1.97 24.98 -20.78
CA SER A 35 -3.32 25.50 -21.05
C SER A 35 -3.33 26.52 -22.20
N ALA A 36 -2.36 27.45 -22.23
CA ALA A 36 -2.29 28.50 -23.23
C ALA A 36 -1.84 28.01 -24.61
N ALA A 37 -0.93 27.04 -24.66
CA ALA A 37 -0.31 26.58 -25.91
C ALA A 37 -1.27 25.84 -26.87
N LYS A 38 -2.40 25.32 -26.36
CA LYS A 38 -3.41 24.53 -27.10
C LYS A 38 -2.81 23.39 -27.93
N ARG A 39 -1.73 22.80 -27.44
CA ARG A 39 -1.03 21.65 -28.03
C ARG A 39 -0.75 20.60 -26.97
N PHE A 40 -0.36 19.40 -27.38
CA PHE A 40 -0.05 18.33 -26.45
C PHE A 40 1.29 18.59 -25.75
N THR A 41 1.33 18.36 -24.44
CA THR A 41 2.52 18.58 -23.61
C THR A 41 3.02 17.27 -23.01
N LEU A 42 4.26 16.89 -23.31
CA LEU A 42 4.98 15.84 -22.61
C LEU A 42 5.76 16.45 -21.44
N LEU A 43 5.44 16.10 -20.20
CA LEU A 43 6.17 16.52 -19.00
C LEU A 43 7.04 15.36 -18.47
N LEU A 44 8.35 15.53 -18.59
CA LEU A 44 9.36 14.56 -18.14
C LEU A 44 9.89 14.89 -16.75
N THR A 45 9.76 13.94 -15.82
CA THR A 45 10.33 14.02 -14.47
C THR A 45 11.53 13.09 -14.31
N ALA A 46 12.33 13.29 -13.26
CA ALA A 46 13.47 12.42 -12.97
C ALA A 46 13.03 11.07 -12.34
N ASP A 47 11.89 11.07 -11.64
CA ASP A 47 11.40 9.96 -10.83
C ASP A 47 9.86 9.95 -10.73
N SER A 48 9.31 8.84 -10.24
CA SER A 48 7.85 8.61 -10.09
C SER A 48 7.20 9.51 -9.05
N GLN A 49 7.88 9.83 -7.94
CA GLN A 49 7.33 10.70 -6.90
C GLN A 49 7.08 12.11 -7.42
N SER A 50 8.03 12.64 -8.19
CA SER A 50 7.90 13.91 -8.89
C SER A 50 6.78 13.89 -9.92
N ALA A 51 6.58 12.77 -10.63
CA ALA A 51 5.50 12.61 -11.61
C ALA A 51 4.12 12.65 -10.94
N GLU A 52 3.91 11.86 -9.90
CA GLU A 52 2.65 11.82 -9.14
C GLU A 52 2.32 13.18 -8.52
N ARG A 53 3.31 13.85 -7.93
CA ARG A 53 3.14 15.21 -7.40
C ARG A 53 2.68 16.16 -8.51
N LEU A 54 3.40 16.20 -9.64
CA LEU A 54 3.09 17.11 -10.73
C LEU A 54 1.72 16.82 -11.37
N GLU A 55 1.32 15.56 -11.51
CA GLU A 55 -0.03 15.20 -11.99
C GLU A 55 -1.12 15.88 -11.14
N GLN A 56 -1.00 15.76 -9.82
CA GLN A 56 -1.96 16.32 -8.87
C GLN A 56 -1.95 17.85 -8.87
N GLU A 57 -0.77 18.46 -8.84
CA GLU A 57 -0.63 19.92 -8.82
C GLU A 57 -1.12 20.56 -10.12
N LEU A 58 -0.82 19.96 -11.28
CA LEU A 58 -1.31 20.45 -12.57
C LEU A 58 -2.84 20.37 -12.65
N SER A 59 -3.44 19.28 -12.16
CA SER A 59 -4.90 19.11 -12.12
C SER A 59 -5.58 20.14 -11.22
N PHE A 60 -4.90 20.59 -10.16
CA PHE A 60 -5.39 21.67 -9.29
C PHE A 60 -5.32 23.05 -9.98
N PHE A 61 -4.17 23.38 -10.60
CA PHE A 61 -3.99 24.69 -11.24
C PHE A 61 -4.76 24.86 -12.55
N ALA A 62 -4.97 23.76 -13.30
CA ALA A 62 -5.68 23.75 -14.57
C ALA A 62 -6.72 22.61 -14.61
N PRO A 63 -7.86 22.74 -13.91
CA PRO A 63 -8.87 21.68 -13.81
C PRO A 63 -9.52 21.29 -15.15
N ASP A 64 -9.53 22.21 -16.11
CA ASP A 64 -10.06 21.96 -17.46
C ASP A 64 -9.05 21.31 -18.40
N LEU A 65 -7.77 21.22 -18.01
CA LEU A 65 -6.70 20.62 -18.81
C LEU A 65 -6.66 19.11 -18.55
N PRO A 66 -6.81 18.26 -19.57
CA PRO A 66 -6.64 16.83 -19.38
C PRO A 66 -5.19 16.51 -18.97
N VAL A 67 -5.01 16.01 -17.75
CA VAL A 67 -3.73 15.51 -17.24
C VAL A 67 -3.79 13.99 -17.23
N LEU A 68 -2.81 13.36 -17.88
CA LEU A 68 -2.58 11.93 -17.89
C LEU A 68 -1.27 11.63 -17.18
N HIS A 69 -1.22 10.52 -16.45
CA HIS A 69 0.02 9.95 -15.92
C HIS A 69 0.29 8.60 -16.59
N PHE A 70 1.53 8.37 -17.02
CA PHE A 70 1.97 7.06 -17.49
C PHE A 70 2.87 6.43 -16.43
N PRO A 71 2.33 5.52 -15.59
CA PRO A 71 3.05 5.04 -14.43
C PRO A 71 4.14 4.04 -14.81
N ASP A 72 5.15 3.98 -13.96
CA ASP A 72 6.19 2.95 -14.01
C ASP A 72 5.60 1.57 -13.71
N TRP A 73 6.27 0.51 -14.16
CA TRP A 73 5.87 -0.85 -13.84
C TRP A 73 6.03 -1.20 -12.34
N GLU A 74 6.81 -0.42 -11.59
CA GLU A 74 7.18 -0.69 -10.19
C GLU A 74 7.93 -2.04 -10.04
N THR A 75 8.53 -2.52 -11.13
CA THR A 75 9.39 -3.70 -11.17
C THR A 75 10.79 -3.32 -11.62
N LEU A 76 11.80 -3.98 -11.06
CA LEU A 76 13.18 -3.71 -11.46
C LEU A 76 13.48 -4.35 -12.83
N PRO A 77 14.34 -3.76 -13.68
CA PRO A 77 14.70 -4.37 -14.96
C PRO A 77 15.07 -5.86 -14.82
N TYR A 78 14.49 -6.70 -15.69
CA TYR A 78 14.64 -8.17 -15.65
C TYR A 78 14.11 -8.84 -14.38
N ASP A 79 13.08 -8.28 -13.73
CA ASP A 79 12.48 -8.92 -12.56
C ASP A 79 11.79 -10.24 -12.87
N LEU A 80 11.56 -11.02 -11.81
CA LEU A 80 10.78 -12.24 -11.87
C LEU A 80 9.29 -11.99 -11.59
N PHE A 81 8.95 -10.77 -11.15
CA PHE A 81 7.58 -10.34 -10.88
C PHE A 81 6.98 -9.63 -12.08
N SER A 82 5.67 -9.74 -12.23
CA SER A 82 4.92 -8.94 -13.20
C SER A 82 4.42 -7.66 -12.50
N PRO A 83 4.20 -6.58 -13.25
CA PRO A 83 3.55 -5.38 -12.72
C PRO A 83 2.14 -5.71 -12.20
N HIS A 84 1.68 -4.93 -11.21
CA HIS A 84 0.32 -5.07 -10.68
C HIS A 84 -0.73 -4.77 -11.76
N GLN A 85 -1.89 -5.44 -11.73
CA GLN A 85 -2.92 -5.30 -12.78
C GLN A 85 -3.46 -3.87 -12.86
N ASP A 86 -3.59 -3.16 -11.74
CA ASP A 86 -4.01 -1.75 -11.72
C ASP A 86 -3.01 -0.83 -12.44
N ILE A 87 -1.71 -1.13 -12.38
CA ILE A 87 -0.67 -0.37 -13.10
C ILE A 87 -0.80 -0.63 -14.59
N ILE A 88 -0.93 -1.89 -15.00
CA ILE A 88 -1.16 -2.27 -16.40
C ILE A 88 -2.44 -1.61 -16.95
N SER A 89 -3.52 -1.62 -16.17
CA SER A 89 -4.78 -0.97 -16.48
C SER A 89 -4.59 0.53 -16.77
N GLN A 90 -3.90 1.25 -15.87
CA GLN A 90 -3.61 2.68 -16.03
C GLN A 90 -2.74 2.96 -17.26
N ARG A 91 -1.72 2.13 -17.50
CA ARG A 91 -0.81 2.27 -18.65
C ARG A 91 -1.52 2.07 -19.97
N ILE A 92 -2.30 0.99 -20.09
CA ILE A 92 -3.07 0.69 -21.31
C ILE A 92 -4.09 1.81 -21.56
N ALA A 93 -4.75 2.32 -20.53
CA ALA A 93 -5.68 3.45 -20.64
C ALA A 93 -4.99 4.72 -21.13
N ALA A 94 -3.81 5.05 -20.59
CA ALA A 94 -3.02 6.20 -21.02
C ALA A 94 -2.61 6.05 -22.50
N LEU A 95 -2.00 4.93 -22.87
CA LEU A 95 -1.55 4.66 -24.26
C LEU A 95 -2.71 4.68 -25.26
N TYR A 96 -3.88 4.19 -24.88
CA TYR A 96 -5.07 4.22 -25.72
C TYR A 96 -5.59 5.65 -25.95
N ARG A 97 -5.57 6.51 -24.93
CA ARG A 97 -6.06 7.90 -25.01
C ARG A 97 -5.09 8.85 -25.70
N LEU A 98 -3.78 8.59 -25.63
CA LEU A 98 -2.75 9.51 -26.12
C LEU A 98 -2.91 9.95 -27.58
N PRO A 99 -3.20 9.06 -28.55
CA PRO A 99 -3.33 9.46 -29.96
C PRO A 99 -4.50 10.42 -30.23
N GLU A 100 -5.54 10.40 -29.39
CA GLU A 100 -6.73 11.24 -29.54
C GLU A 100 -6.59 12.59 -28.81
N LEU A 101 -5.61 12.72 -27.92
CA LEU A 101 -5.46 13.88 -27.05
C LEU A 101 -4.63 14.99 -27.72
N ALA A 102 -5.27 15.82 -28.54
CA ALA A 102 -4.59 16.95 -29.19
C ALA A 102 -4.18 18.08 -28.22
N HIS A 103 -4.85 18.20 -27.07
CA HIS A 103 -4.55 19.19 -26.04
C HIS A 103 -4.66 18.54 -24.65
N GLY A 104 -3.57 18.62 -23.88
CA GLY A 104 -3.44 17.96 -22.58
C GLY A 104 -1.97 17.83 -22.17
N VAL A 105 -1.76 17.25 -20.99
CA VAL A 105 -0.42 16.97 -20.44
C VAL A 105 -0.30 15.48 -20.17
N LEU A 106 0.80 14.88 -20.61
CA LEU A 106 1.24 13.57 -20.12
C LEU A 106 2.44 13.75 -19.19
N VAL A 107 2.28 13.38 -17.93
CA VAL A 107 3.36 13.33 -16.95
C VAL A 107 3.95 11.93 -16.96
N VAL A 108 5.28 11.84 -17.08
CA VAL A 108 5.98 10.56 -17.12
C VAL A 108 7.41 10.68 -16.57
N PRO A 109 7.87 9.73 -15.74
CA PRO A 109 9.27 9.61 -15.38
C PRO A 109 10.13 9.30 -16.60
N ILE A 110 11.31 9.90 -16.69
CA ILE A 110 12.23 9.64 -17.81
C ILE A 110 12.59 8.16 -17.91
N THR A 111 12.74 7.46 -16.79
CA THR A 111 13.03 6.02 -16.74
C THR A 111 11.95 5.20 -17.43
N THR A 112 10.68 5.51 -17.16
CA THR A 112 9.51 4.85 -17.78
C THR A 112 9.42 5.17 -19.28
N ALA A 113 9.73 6.41 -19.68
CA ALA A 113 9.74 6.81 -21.09
C ALA A 113 10.80 6.08 -21.93
N LEU A 114 11.82 5.49 -21.30
CA LEU A 114 12.82 4.66 -21.99
C LEU A 114 12.30 3.26 -22.32
N HIS A 115 11.23 2.76 -21.71
CA HIS A 115 10.73 1.42 -22.01
C HIS A 115 10.25 1.32 -23.47
N ARG A 116 10.59 0.19 -24.10
CA ARG A 116 9.90 -0.25 -25.32
C ARG A 116 8.49 -0.69 -24.95
N LEU A 117 7.54 -0.37 -25.80
CA LEU A 117 6.11 -0.60 -25.63
C LEU A 117 5.58 -1.46 -26.77
N ALA A 118 4.37 -1.99 -26.56
CA ALA A 118 3.61 -2.64 -27.61
C ALA A 118 3.43 -1.70 -28.81
N PRO A 119 3.32 -2.21 -30.05
CA PRO A 119 2.97 -1.39 -31.20
C PRO A 119 1.65 -0.66 -31.02
N THR A 120 1.55 0.58 -31.48
CA THR A 120 0.30 1.37 -31.46
C THR A 120 -0.88 0.62 -32.09
N LYS A 121 -0.60 -0.11 -33.18
CA LYS A 121 -1.59 -0.96 -33.89
C LYS A 121 -2.15 -2.09 -33.04
N PHE A 122 -1.36 -2.63 -32.10
CA PHE A 122 -1.83 -3.70 -31.22
C PHE A 122 -2.89 -3.17 -30.25
N LEU A 123 -2.61 -2.06 -29.56
CA LEU A 123 -3.55 -1.49 -28.59
C LEU A 123 -4.82 -0.96 -29.27
N LEU A 124 -4.68 -0.21 -30.38
CA LEU A 124 -5.82 0.35 -31.10
C LEU A 124 -6.66 -0.72 -31.83
N GLY A 125 -6.02 -1.80 -32.30
CA GLY A 125 -6.70 -2.89 -33.00
C GLY A 125 -7.34 -3.94 -32.09
N SER A 126 -7.07 -3.89 -30.79
CA SER A 126 -7.56 -4.88 -29.81
C SER A 126 -8.68 -4.35 -28.91
N SER A 127 -9.20 -3.15 -29.19
CA SER A 127 -10.34 -2.63 -28.44
C SER A 127 -11.66 -3.25 -28.93
N LEU A 128 -12.52 -3.61 -27.98
CA LEU A 128 -13.86 -4.12 -28.24
C LEU A 128 -14.88 -3.19 -27.60
N VAL A 129 -15.93 -2.84 -28.33
CA VAL A 129 -17.05 -2.05 -27.82
C VAL A 129 -18.26 -2.98 -27.67
N LEU A 130 -18.94 -2.88 -26.53
CA LEU A 130 -20.19 -3.56 -26.24
C LEU A 130 -21.28 -2.54 -25.97
N ASP A 131 -22.34 -2.55 -26.78
CA ASP A 131 -23.46 -1.62 -26.66
C ASP A 131 -24.74 -2.34 -26.21
N VAL A 132 -25.59 -1.66 -25.45
CA VAL A 132 -26.94 -2.16 -25.15
C VAL A 132 -27.70 -2.42 -26.47
N GLY A 133 -28.37 -3.58 -26.56
CA GLY A 133 -29.05 -4.05 -27.76
C GLY A 133 -28.16 -4.80 -28.77
N GLN A 134 -26.87 -4.95 -28.49
CA GLN A 134 -25.98 -5.75 -29.33
C GLN A 134 -26.22 -7.25 -29.12
N LYS A 135 -26.21 -8.03 -30.21
CA LYS A 135 -26.17 -9.49 -30.13
C LYS A 135 -24.80 -10.00 -29.68
N LEU A 136 -24.77 -10.86 -28.67
CA LEU A 136 -23.57 -11.39 -28.04
C LEU A 136 -23.67 -12.91 -27.86
N ASP A 137 -22.78 -13.65 -28.53
CA ASP A 137 -22.55 -15.06 -28.26
C ASP A 137 -21.57 -15.19 -27.08
N VAL A 138 -22.03 -15.80 -26.00
CA VAL A 138 -21.30 -15.90 -24.72
C VAL A 138 -20.00 -16.69 -24.87
N GLU A 139 -20.01 -17.79 -25.62
CA GLU A 139 -18.84 -18.66 -25.76
C GLU A 139 -17.78 -18.04 -26.68
N GLN A 140 -18.24 -17.36 -27.74
CA GLN A 140 -17.36 -16.57 -28.58
C GLN A 140 -16.75 -15.39 -27.80
N MET A 141 -17.56 -14.73 -26.96
CA MET A 141 -17.09 -13.62 -26.12
C MET A 141 -16.05 -14.09 -25.11
N ARG A 142 -16.31 -15.21 -24.42
CA ARG A 142 -15.34 -15.86 -23.52
C ARG A 142 -14.02 -16.12 -24.22
N SER A 143 -14.06 -16.79 -25.38
CA SER A 143 -12.87 -17.08 -26.17
C SER A 143 -12.10 -15.82 -26.58
N ARG A 144 -12.80 -14.73 -26.89
CA ARG A 144 -12.18 -13.43 -27.22
C ARG A 144 -11.55 -12.75 -26.00
N LEU A 145 -12.18 -12.82 -24.83
CA LEU A 145 -11.66 -12.28 -23.58
C LEU A 145 -10.38 -13.01 -23.16
N GLU A 146 -10.40 -14.34 -23.16
CA GLU A 146 -9.21 -15.17 -22.87
C GLU A 146 -8.09 -14.88 -23.86
N ALA A 147 -8.41 -14.77 -25.16
CA ALA A 147 -7.45 -14.39 -26.20
C ALA A 147 -6.86 -12.98 -26.01
N SER A 148 -7.60 -12.08 -25.37
CA SER A 148 -7.18 -10.72 -25.02
C SER A 148 -6.45 -10.66 -23.66
N GLY A 149 -6.25 -11.80 -23.01
CA GLY A 149 -5.50 -11.97 -21.77
C GLY A 149 -6.31 -11.88 -20.48
N TYR A 150 -7.65 -11.82 -20.58
CA TYR A 150 -8.50 -11.80 -19.40
C TYR A 150 -8.53 -13.17 -18.71
N ARG A 151 -8.58 -13.17 -17.37
CA ARG A 151 -8.65 -14.37 -16.55
C ARG A 151 -10.09 -14.73 -16.24
N TYR A 152 -10.48 -15.97 -16.55
CA TYR A 152 -11.75 -16.52 -16.11
C TYR A 152 -11.66 -16.88 -14.63
N VAL A 153 -12.51 -16.28 -13.80
CA VAL A 153 -12.53 -16.44 -12.34
C VAL A 153 -13.93 -16.76 -11.85
N ASP A 154 -14.06 -17.24 -10.61
CA ASP A 154 -15.37 -17.46 -10.02
C ASP A 154 -16.07 -16.14 -9.70
N THR A 155 -15.35 -15.16 -9.14
CA THR A 155 -15.85 -13.85 -8.77
C THR A 155 -14.84 -12.78 -9.16
N VAL A 156 -15.32 -11.68 -9.74
CA VAL A 156 -14.49 -10.60 -10.27
C VAL A 156 -14.18 -9.60 -9.15
N TYR A 157 -12.89 -9.38 -8.89
CA TYR A 157 -12.38 -8.43 -7.90
C TYR A 157 -11.39 -7.44 -8.50
N GLU A 158 -10.55 -7.89 -9.45
CA GLU A 158 -9.44 -7.11 -10.00
C GLU A 158 -9.61 -6.86 -11.50
N HIS A 159 -8.90 -5.86 -12.02
CA HIS A 159 -8.80 -5.61 -13.46
C HIS A 159 -8.29 -6.83 -14.22
N GLY A 160 -8.82 -7.05 -15.43
CA GLY A 160 -8.44 -8.18 -16.27
C GLY A 160 -9.14 -9.48 -15.91
N GLU A 161 -10.15 -9.45 -15.04
CA GLU A 161 -10.94 -10.61 -14.64
C GLU A 161 -12.33 -10.61 -15.26
N PHE A 162 -12.86 -11.80 -15.51
CA PHE A 162 -14.24 -11.97 -15.92
C PHE A 162 -14.82 -13.30 -15.44
N THR A 163 -16.15 -13.37 -15.35
CA THR A 163 -16.89 -14.59 -15.08
C THR A 163 -18.18 -14.62 -15.88
N VAL A 164 -18.70 -15.83 -16.12
CA VAL A 164 -19.94 -16.06 -16.86
C VAL A 164 -20.85 -16.92 -15.99
N ARG A 165 -22.05 -16.43 -15.69
CA ARG A 165 -23.05 -17.08 -14.83
C ARG A 165 -24.41 -17.07 -15.52
N GLY A 166 -24.66 -18.05 -16.39
CA GLY A 166 -25.87 -18.10 -17.20
C GLY A 166 -25.94 -16.91 -18.15
N ALA A 167 -26.94 -16.05 -17.98
CA ALA A 167 -27.14 -14.84 -18.78
C ALA A 167 -26.34 -13.62 -18.28
N LEU A 168 -25.61 -13.75 -17.16
CA LEU A 168 -24.80 -12.67 -16.61
C LEU A 168 -23.32 -12.85 -16.95
N ILE A 169 -22.68 -11.77 -17.38
CA ILE A 169 -21.23 -11.69 -17.52
C ILE A 169 -20.73 -10.54 -16.65
N ASP A 170 -19.94 -10.84 -15.63
CA ASP A 170 -19.21 -9.82 -14.88
C ASP A 170 -17.79 -9.72 -15.44
N LEU A 171 -17.30 -8.50 -15.63
CA LEU A 171 -16.04 -8.23 -16.29
C LEU A 171 -15.43 -6.94 -15.74
N PHE A 172 -14.15 -6.97 -15.40
CA PHE A 172 -13.40 -5.79 -15.00
C PHE A 172 -12.43 -5.37 -16.10
N PRO A 173 -12.83 -4.48 -17.01
CA PRO A 173 -12.00 -4.11 -18.14
C PRO A 173 -10.83 -3.22 -17.75
N MET A 174 -9.70 -3.41 -18.44
CA MET A 174 -8.56 -2.50 -18.33
C MET A 174 -8.98 -1.08 -18.75
N GLY A 175 -8.53 -0.10 -17.97
CA GLY A 175 -8.81 1.32 -18.14
C GLY A 175 -10.15 1.82 -17.60
N SER A 176 -10.99 0.95 -17.04
CA SER A 176 -12.17 1.36 -16.28
C SER A 176 -11.83 1.60 -14.81
N LYS A 177 -12.65 2.39 -14.10
CA LYS A 177 -12.56 2.52 -12.63
C LYS A 177 -13.36 1.45 -11.90
N LEU A 178 -14.44 0.97 -12.51
CA LEU A 178 -15.36 0.00 -11.92
C LEU A 178 -15.58 -1.17 -12.88
N PRO A 179 -15.84 -2.38 -12.37
CA PRO A 179 -16.23 -3.51 -13.18
C PRO A 179 -17.67 -3.36 -13.68
N TYR A 180 -18.00 -4.09 -14.75
CA TYR A 180 -19.32 -4.10 -15.38
C TYR A 180 -19.98 -5.46 -15.28
N ARG A 181 -21.29 -5.43 -15.04
CA ARG A 181 -22.22 -6.55 -15.15
C ARG A 181 -23.02 -6.37 -16.44
N ILE A 182 -22.90 -7.34 -17.33
CA ILE A 182 -23.60 -7.45 -18.60
C ILE A 182 -24.75 -8.44 -18.38
N ASP A 183 -25.97 -7.97 -18.55
CA ASP A 183 -27.18 -8.77 -18.43
C ASP A 183 -27.73 -9.07 -19.83
N LEU A 184 -27.85 -10.35 -20.15
CA LEU A 184 -28.31 -10.84 -21.46
C LEU A 184 -29.77 -11.28 -21.39
N PHE A 185 -30.54 -10.93 -22.40
CA PHE A 185 -31.82 -11.54 -22.68
C PHE A 185 -31.69 -12.35 -23.98
N ASP A 186 -31.77 -13.68 -23.87
CA ASP A 186 -31.39 -14.62 -24.93
C ASP A 186 -29.96 -14.39 -25.44
N ASP A 187 -29.80 -13.82 -26.64
CA ASP A 187 -28.52 -13.50 -27.28
C ASP A 187 -28.26 -11.99 -27.38
N GLU A 188 -29.01 -11.14 -26.69
CA GLU A 188 -28.95 -9.68 -26.77
C GLU A 188 -28.58 -9.05 -25.42
N ILE A 189 -27.72 -8.03 -25.43
CA ILE A 189 -27.36 -7.26 -24.23
C ILE A 189 -28.56 -6.40 -23.81
N GLU A 190 -29.26 -6.80 -22.73
CA GLU A 190 -30.40 -6.08 -22.18
C GLU A 190 -29.94 -4.88 -21.35
N THR A 191 -28.99 -5.09 -20.43
CA THR A 191 -28.45 -3.99 -19.61
C THR A 191 -26.96 -4.12 -19.36
N LEU A 192 -26.28 -2.98 -19.31
CA LEU A 192 -24.91 -2.85 -18.83
C LEU A 192 -24.94 -2.02 -17.54
N ARG A 193 -24.30 -2.51 -16.48
CA ARG A 193 -24.25 -1.83 -15.17
C ARG A 193 -22.86 -1.85 -14.60
N THR A 194 -22.41 -0.78 -13.96
CA THR A 194 -21.24 -0.86 -13.07
C THR A 194 -21.62 -1.61 -11.80
N PHE A 195 -20.65 -2.21 -11.11
CA PHE A 195 -20.87 -2.83 -9.80
C PHE A 195 -19.67 -2.63 -8.86
N ASP A 196 -19.90 -2.78 -7.56
CA ASP A 196 -18.86 -2.70 -6.54
C ASP A 196 -18.19 -4.09 -6.38
N PRO A 197 -16.87 -4.23 -6.61
CA PRO A 197 -16.18 -5.52 -6.54
C PRO A 197 -16.13 -6.11 -5.13
N GLU A 198 -16.30 -5.33 -4.07
CA GLU A 198 -16.26 -5.86 -2.70
C GLU A 198 -17.59 -6.48 -2.30
N ASN A 199 -18.70 -5.78 -2.54
CA ASN A 199 -20.04 -6.23 -2.13
C ASN A 199 -20.87 -6.87 -3.27
N GLN A 200 -20.35 -6.85 -4.50
CA GLN A 200 -20.92 -7.48 -5.70
C GLN A 200 -22.30 -6.94 -6.14
N ARG A 201 -22.65 -5.71 -5.70
CA ARG A 201 -23.92 -5.03 -6.02
C ARG A 201 -23.74 -4.03 -7.16
N SER A 202 -24.72 -4.01 -8.06
CA SER A 202 -24.78 -3.04 -9.16
C SER A 202 -24.94 -1.61 -8.63
N ILE A 203 -24.37 -0.65 -9.37
CA ILE A 203 -24.35 0.78 -9.06
C ILE A 203 -25.13 1.53 -10.15
N ASP A 204 -24.48 1.91 -11.25
CA ASP A 204 -25.05 2.76 -12.30
C ASP A 204 -25.31 1.97 -13.59
N LYS A 205 -26.34 2.35 -14.36
CA LYS A 205 -26.54 1.84 -15.73
C LYS A 205 -25.70 2.63 -16.72
N VAL A 206 -25.16 1.94 -17.73
CA VAL A 206 -24.40 2.54 -18.83
C VAL A 206 -24.93 2.02 -20.17
N ASP A 207 -24.71 2.78 -21.25
CA ASP A 207 -25.18 2.41 -22.59
C ASP A 207 -24.13 1.61 -23.39
N SER A 208 -22.85 1.75 -23.02
CA SER A 208 -21.72 1.16 -23.75
C SER A 208 -20.54 0.88 -22.82
N VAL A 209 -19.81 -0.19 -23.11
CA VAL A 209 -18.55 -0.55 -22.44
C VAL A 209 -17.45 -0.69 -23.48
N LYS A 210 -16.30 -0.06 -23.21
CA LYS A 210 -15.08 -0.23 -24.00
C LYS A 210 -14.13 -1.18 -23.27
N LEU A 211 -13.67 -2.20 -23.97
CA LEU A 211 -12.79 -3.24 -23.46
C LEU A 211 -11.42 -3.08 -24.11
N LEU A 212 -10.42 -2.80 -23.28
CA LEU A 212 -9.02 -2.78 -23.68
C LEU A 212 -8.40 -4.16 -23.43
N PRO A 213 -7.30 -4.54 -24.12
CA PRO A 213 -6.62 -5.79 -23.84
C PRO A 213 -6.15 -5.86 -22.38
N ALA A 214 -6.13 -7.05 -21.78
CA ALA A 214 -5.74 -7.25 -20.38
C ALA A 214 -4.22 -7.16 -20.17
N ARG A 215 -3.43 -7.17 -21.23
CA ARG A 215 -1.96 -7.17 -21.19
C ARG A 215 -1.41 -6.26 -22.29
N GLU A 216 -0.18 -5.82 -22.10
CA GLU A 216 0.59 -5.07 -23.11
C GLU A 216 1.13 -5.99 -24.24
N PHE A 217 0.74 -7.27 -24.28
CA PHE A 217 1.14 -8.22 -25.31
C PHE A 217 0.03 -9.25 -25.60
N PRO A 218 -0.02 -9.79 -26.83
CA PRO A 218 -1.02 -10.78 -27.22
C PRO A 218 -0.75 -12.18 -26.64
N LEU A 219 -1.82 -12.86 -26.20
CA LEU A 219 -1.79 -14.24 -25.71
C LEU A 219 -2.51 -15.25 -26.63
N GLN A 220 -2.93 -14.81 -27.82
CA GLN A 220 -3.53 -15.66 -28.85
C GLN A 220 -2.59 -16.78 -29.29
N LYS A 221 -3.15 -17.93 -29.71
CA LYS A 221 -2.38 -19.11 -30.16
C LYS A 221 -1.30 -18.78 -31.20
N ASP A 222 -1.61 -17.94 -32.17
CA ASP A 222 -0.66 -17.51 -33.20
C ASP A 222 0.46 -16.63 -32.64
N ALA A 223 0.14 -15.75 -31.68
CA ALA A 223 1.12 -14.91 -31.01
C ALA A 223 2.07 -15.73 -30.12
N VAL A 224 1.53 -16.68 -29.35
CA VAL A 224 2.33 -17.63 -28.55
C VAL A 224 3.23 -18.48 -29.46
N THR A 225 2.73 -18.91 -30.62
CA THR A 225 3.52 -19.65 -31.61
C THR A 225 4.68 -18.82 -32.15
N ARG A 226 4.43 -17.54 -32.51
CA ARG A 226 5.48 -16.60 -32.93
C ARG A 226 6.49 -16.34 -31.83
N PHE A 227 6.03 -16.11 -30.59
CA PHE A 227 6.91 -15.97 -29.43
C PHE A 227 7.84 -17.17 -29.29
N LYS A 228 7.30 -18.39 -29.34
CA LYS A 228 8.09 -19.62 -29.19
C LYS A 228 9.09 -19.81 -30.32
N ALA A 229 8.73 -19.45 -31.55
CA ALA A 229 9.64 -19.48 -32.68
C ALA A 229 10.81 -18.50 -32.47
N ARG A 230 10.51 -17.23 -32.16
CA ARG A 230 11.52 -16.20 -31.90
C ARG A 230 12.37 -16.51 -30.67
N PHE A 231 11.80 -17.07 -29.61
CA PHE A 231 12.55 -17.50 -28.43
C PHE A 231 13.63 -18.53 -28.78
N ARG A 232 13.29 -19.54 -29.58
CA ARG A 232 14.23 -20.59 -30.03
C ARG A 232 15.29 -20.06 -30.98
N GLU A 233 14.93 -19.09 -31.82
CA GLU A 233 15.88 -18.43 -32.71
C GLU A 233 16.84 -17.51 -31.93
N ARG A 234 16.33 -16.83 -30.89
CA ARG A 234 17.07 -15.83 -30.13
C ARG A 234 18.06 -16.43 -29.14
N PHE A 235 17.67 -17.53 -28.49
CA PHE A 235 18.43 -18.09 -27.37
C PHE A 235 18.94 -19.49 -27.69
N ASP A 236 20.25 -19.65 -27.63
CA ASP A 236 20.93 -20.95 -27.71
C ASP A 236 20.94 -21.64 -26.32
N VAL A 237 19.76 -21.99 -25.82
CA VAL A 237 19.58 -22.69 -24.54
C VAL A 237 18.58 -23.84 -24.66
N ASP A 238 18.62 -24.76 -23.70
CA ASP A 238 17.60 -25.79 -23.58
C ASP A 238 16.27 -25.18 -23.07
N PHE A 239 15.40 -24.78 -24.00
CA PHE A 239 14.09 -24.19 -23.72
C PHE A 239 13.17 -25.08 -22.86
N ARG A 240 13.46 -26.38 -22.73
CA ARG A 240 12.73 -27.30 -21.84
C ARG A 240 12.95 -26.98 -20.37
N ARG A 241 14.07 -26.34 -20.06
CA ARG A 241 14.45 -25.90 -18.71
C ARG A 241 14.05 -24.47 -18.41
N CYS A 242 13.47 -23.75 -19.38
CA CYS A 242 13.08 -22.35 -19.23
C CYS A 242 11.61 -22.22 -18.77
N PRO A 243 11.34 -21.78 -17.52
CA PRO A 243 9.97 -21.68 -17.01
C PRO A 243 9.08 -20.79 -17.88
N ILE A 244 9.60 -19.63 -18.33
CA ILE A 244 8.87 -18.70 -19.20
C ILE A 244 8.35 -19.40 -20.47
N PHE A 245 9.19 -20.25 -21.09
CA PHE A 245 8.82 -20.96 -22.30
C PHE A 245 7.83 -22.10 -22.02
N GLN A 246 8.03 -22.84 -20.94
CA GLN A 246 7.18 -23.98 -20.57
C GLN A 246 5.78 -23.52 -20.15
N ASP A 247 5.70 -22.51 -19.29
CA ASP A 247 4.44 -21.96 -18.80
C ASP A 247 3.63 -21.36 -19.96
N LEU A 248 4.26 -20.55 -20.80
CA LEU A 248 3.56 -20.01 -21.97
C LEU A 248 3.13 -21.12 -22.95
N SER A 249 3.89 -22.20 -23.04
CA SER A 249 3.52 -23.36 -23.86
C SER A 249 2.34 -24.15 -23.30
N SER A 250 2.13 -24.13 -21.98
CA SER A 250 0.99 -24.75 -21.30
C SER A 250 -0.23 -23.82 -21.18
N GLY A 251 -0.15 -22.60 -21.73
CA GLY A 251 -1.22 -21.60 -21.67
C GLY A 251 -1.25 -20.80 -20.37
N ILE A 252 -0.22 -20.93 -19.53
CA ILE A 252 -0.04 -20.16 -18.31
C ILE A 252 0.74 -18.89 -18.66
N THR A 253 0.35 -17.74 -18.12
CA THR A 253 1.13 -16.50 -18.28
C THR A 253 2.13 -16.38 -17.13
N PRO A 254 3.43 -16.62 -17.36
CA PRO A 254 4.43 -16.63 -16.30
C PRO A 254 4.78 -15.23 -15.81
N ALA A 255 5.29 -15.15 -14.58
CA ALA A 255 5.64 -13.87 -13.98
C ALA A 255 6.94 -13.28 -14.56
N GLY A 256 6.94 -11.96 -14.81
CA GLY A 256 8.06 -11.22 -15.41
C GLY A 256 8.23 -11.49 -16.91
N ILE A 257 7.18 -11.95 -17.58
CA ILE A 257 7.14 -12.16 -19.03
C ILE A 257 7.18 -10.83 -19.81
N GLU A 258 6.85 -9.72 -19.14
CA GLU A 258 6.90 -8.36 -19.67
C GLU A 258 8.31 -8.01 -20.20
N TYR A 259 9.37 -8.53 -19.58
CA TYR A 259 10.76 -8.38 -20.06
C TYR A 259 11.11 -9.25 -21.27
N TYR A 260 10.13 -9.91 -21.89
CA TYR A 260 10.25 -10.60 -23.17
C TYR A 260 9.32 -9.99 -24.24
N LEU A 261 8.76 -8.79 -23.98
CA LEU A 261 7.85 -8.06 -24.87
C LEU A 261 8.28 -8.08 -26.36
N PRO A 262 9.55 -7.82 -26.73
CA PRO A 262 9.97 -7.84 -28.13
C PRO A 262 9.75 -9.18 -28.84
N LEU A 263 9.71 -10.31 -28.13
CA LEU A 263 9.47 -11.61 -28.74
C LEU A 263 8.01 -11.80 -29.20
N PHE A 264 7.07 -10.99 -28.71
CA PHE A 264 5.67 -11.03 -29.12
C PHE A 264 5.39 -10.30 -30.44
N PHE A 265 6.25 -9.36 -30.85
CA PHE A 265 6.02 -8.46 -31.98
C PHE A 265 7.16 -8.47 -33.00
N ASP A 266 6.87 -8.14 -34.26
CA ASP A 266 7.93 -7.97 -35.27
C ASP A 266 8.76 -6.71 -34.98
N GLU A 267 8.09 -5.67 -34.49
CA GLU A 267 8.69 -4.39 -34.09
C GLU A 267 8.04 -3.94 -32.78
N THR A 268 8.76 -3.19 -31.95
CA THR A 268 8.23 -2.53 -30.76
C THR A 268 8.16 -1.03 -30.96
N SER A 269 7.25 -0.36 -30.25
CA SER A 269 7.17 1.10 -30.22
C SER A 269 7.88 1.66 -28.99
N THR A 270 8.00 2.97 -28.93
CA THR A 270 8.39 3.77 -27.76
C THR A 270 7.22 4.66 -27.38
N LEU A 271 7.28 5.27 -26.19
CA LEU A 271 6.28 6.26 -25.79
C LEU A 271 6.14 7.38 -26.84
N PHE A 272 7.24 7.79 -27.46
CA PHE A 272 7.29 8.84 -28.47
C PHE A 272 6.47 8.54 -29.73
N ASP A 273 6.25 7.26 -30.06
CA ASP A 273 5.45 6.87 -31.22
C ASP A 273 3.94 6.93 -30.96
N TYR A 274 3.52 7.09 -29.69
CA TYR A 274 2.13 7.31 -29.28
C TYR A 274 1.75 8.79 -29.21
N LEU A 275 2.73 9.71 -29.23
CA LEU A 275 2.48 11.13 -29.01
C LEU A 275 1.93 11.80 -30.28
N PRO A 276 1.05 12.81 -30.14
CA PRO A 276 0.63 13.66 -31.25
C PRO A 276 1.82 14.35 -31.94
N GLN A 277 1.70 14.65 -33.24
CA GLN A 277 2.78 15.30 -34.00
C GLN A 277 3.16 16.68 -33.43
N ASP A 278 2.15 17.49 -33.07
CA ASP A 278 2.34 18.81 -32.45
C ASP A 278 2.49 18.67 -30.92
N THR A 279 3.65 18.14 -30.51
CA THR A 279 4.04 17.98 -29.10
C THR A 279 5.06 19.04 -28.68
N GLN A 280 4.89 19.59 -27.48
CA GLN A 280 5.94 20.31 -26.76
C GLN A 280 6.42 19.51 -25.55
N VAL A 281 7.68 19.69 -25.17
CA VAL A 281 8.30 18.98 -24.05
C VAL A 281 8.57 19.95 -22.91
N PHE A 282 8.08 19.64 -21.73
CA PHE A 282 8.57 20.20 -20.48
C PHE A 282 9.41 19.15 -19.76
N SER A 283 10.49 19.57 -19.12
CA SER A 283 11.31 18.67 -18.31
C SER A 283 11.82 19.38 -17.06
N LEU A 284 11.93 18.64 -15.98
CA LEU A 284 12.68 19.09 -14.81
C LEU A 284 14.20 18.96 -15.05
N PRO A 285 15.04 19.63 -14.24
CA PRO A 285 16.48 19.37 -14.24
C PRO A 285 16.77 17.93 -13.82
N GLY A 286 17.92 17.38 -14.24
CA GLY A 286 18.38 16.07 -13.78
C GLY A 286 17.81 14.85 -14.53
N ILE A 287 16.87 15.02 -15.47
CA ILE A 287 16.32 13.87 -16.22
C ILE A 287 17.37 13.08 -17.02
N GLU A 288 18.45 13.72 -17.46
CA GLU A 288 19.54 13.08 -18.19
C GLU A 288 20.35 12.17 -17.26
N GLN A 289 20.72 12.68 -16.08
CA GLN A 289 21.40 11.89 -15.06
C GLN A 289 20.54 10.71 -14.57
N ALA A 290 19.24 10.92 -14.40
CA ALA A 290 18.31 9.85 -14.01
C ALA A 290 18.23 8.75 -15.09
N ALA A 291 18.17 9.15 -16.38
CA ALA A 291 18.20 8.21 -17.51
C ALA A 291 19.51 7.41 -17.56
N GLU A 292 20.66 8.07 -17.36
CA GLU A 292 21.98 7.42 -17.32
C GLU A 292 22.11 6.44 -16.15
N ASN A 293 21.66 6.83 -14.96
CA ASN A 293 21.68 5.99 -13.76
C ASN A 293 20.84 4.74 -13.97
N PHE A 294 19.61 4.90 -14.47
CA PHE A 294 18.73 3.78 -14.80
C PHE A 294 19.38 2.83 -15.82
N TRP A 295 20.01 3.37 -16.87
CA TRP A 295 20.73 2.54 -17.84
C TRP A 295 21.91 1.78 -17.23
N ASN A 296 22.66 2.40 -16.33
CA ASN A 296 23.73 1.70 -15.61
C ASN A 296 23.17 0.54 -14.77
N ASP A 297 22.04 0.74 -14.08
CA ASP A 297 21.36 -0.32 -13.32
C ASP A 297 20.85 -1.44 -14.23
N VAL A 298 20.23 -1.12 -15.36
CA VAL A 298 19.81 -2.10 -16.38
C VAL A 298 21.00 -2.93 -16.85
N ARG A 299 22.14 -2.30 -17.16
CA ARG A 299 23.35 -2.99 -17.62
C ARG A 299 23.91 -3.90 -16.54
N ASN A 300 24.03 -3.41 -15.31
CA ASN A 300 24.54 -4.18 -14.18
C ASN A 300 23.68 -5.43 -13.93
N ARG A 301 22.35 -5.27 -13.94
CA ARG A 301 21.41 -6.38 -13.74
C ARG A 301 21.41 -7.37 -14.89
N TYR A 302 21.56 -6.90 -16.12
CA TYR A 302 21.72 -7.79 -17.28
C TYR A 302 22.97 -8.66 -17.14
N GLU A 303 24.11 -8.05 -16.79
CA GLU A 303 25.37 -8.77 -16.58
C GLU A 303 25.28 -9.79 -15.43
N GLU A 304 24.65 -9.40 -14.30
CA GLU A 304 24.46 -10.28 -13.13
C GLU A 304 23.53 -11.46 -13.44
N ARG A 305 22.41 -11.22 -14.15
CA ARG A 305 21.34 -12.21 -14.31
C ARG A 305 21.43 -13.05 -15.58
N ARG A 306 22.13 -12.59 -16.63
CA ARG A 306 22.23 -13.34 -17.92
C ARG A 306 22.94 -14.69 -17.80
N VAL A 307 23.61 -14.96 -16.68
CA VAL A 307 24.33 -16.20 -16.43
C VAL A 307 23.42 -17.39 -16.15
N ASP A 308 22.13 -17.15 -15.83
CA ASP A 308 21.16 -18.22 -15.61
C ASP A 308 20.61 -18.77 -16.94
N PRO A 309 21.00 -19.99 -17.36
CA PRO A 309 20.52 -20.57 -18.60
C PRO A 309 19.04 -20.95 -18.57
N ALA A 310 18.42 -21.06 -17.37
CA ALA A 310 16.98 -21.30 -17.25
C ALA A 310 16.17 -20.04 -17.57
N ARG A 311 16.78 -18.86 -17.54
CA ARG A 311 16.11 -17.59 -17.82
C ARG A 311 16.99 -16.69 -18.70
N PRO A 312 17.20 -17.04 -19.97
CA PRO A 312 17.99 -16.23 -20.88
C PRO A 312 17.34 -14.85 -21.03
N LEU A 313 18.15 -13.79 -21.02
CA LEU A 313 17.66 -12.40 -21.04
C LEU A 313 17.83 -11.79 -22.43
N LEU A 314 16.88 -10.94 -22.82
CA LEU A 314 17.06 -10.09 -24.00
C LEU A 314 18.14 -9.03 -23.73
N PRO A 315 18.94 -8.67 -24.75
CA PRO A 315 19.84 -7.53 -24.67
C PRO A 315 19.10 -6.25 -24.26
N PRO A 316 19.70 -5.43 -23.38
CA PRO A 316 19.04 -4.23 -22.88
C PRO A 316 18.47 -3.26 -23.93
N ALA A 317 19.14 -3.07 -25.06
CA ALA A 317 18.72 -2.10 -26.09
C ALA A 317 17.42 -2.50 -26.83
N GLU A 318 16.98 -3.76 -26.69
CA GLU A 318 15.69 -4.25 -27.22
C GLU A 318 14.53 -4.01 -26.27
N LEU A 319 14.78 -3.81 -24.98
CA LEU A 319 13.76 -3.55 -23.96
C LEU A 319 13.69 -2.08 -23.57
N PHE A 320 14.82 -1.38 -23.68
CA PHE A 320 14.96 0.01 -23.28
C PHE A 320 15.62 0.80 -24.41
N LEU A 321 15.11 2.00 -24.67
CA LEU A 321 15.68 2.96 -25.59
C LEU A 321 17.01 3.47 -25.01
N PRO A 322 18.13 3.47 -25.78
CA PRO A 322 19.37 4.11 -25.36
C PRO A 322 19.16 5.60 -25.00
N VAL A 323 19.90 6.10 -24.00
CA VAL A 323 19.77 7.51 -23.55
C VAL A 323 19.98 8.48 -24.71
N GLU A 324 21.03 8.26 -25.52
CA GLU A 324 21.35 9.12 -26.66
C GLU A 324 20.21 9.19 -27.68
N ASP A 325 19.58 8.05 -27.97
CA ASP A 325 18.44 7.96 -28.90
C ASP A 325 17.21 8.69 -28.35
N CYS A 326 16.95 8.56 -27.05
CA CYS A 326 15.87 9.28 -26.36
C CYS A 326 16.06 10.80 -26.50
N PHE A 327 17.24 11.31 -26.13
CA PHE A 327 17.52 12.75 -26.20
C PHE A 327 17.65 13.26 -27.63
N ALA A 328 18.04 12.42 -28.59
CA ALA A 328 17.99 12.74 -30.01
C ALA A 328 16.54 12.95 -30.49
N ARG A 329 15.61 12.07 -30.09
CA ARG A 329 14.17 12.25 -30.37
C ARG A 329 13.62 13.52 -29.72
N LEU A 330 13.96 13.82 -28.47
CA LEU A 330 13.49 15.05 -27.80
C LEU A 330 13.90 16.34 -28.52
N LYS A 331 14.98 16.33 -29.31
CA LYS A 331 15.41 17.51 -30.09
C LYS A 331 14.45 17.85 -31.24
N SER A 332 13.56 16.96 -31.66
CA SER A 332 12.57 17.28 -32.71
C SER A 332 11.44 18.19 -32.22
N TRP A 333 11.29 18.35 -30.90
CA TRP A 333 10.23 19.15 -30.30
C TRP A 333 10.77 20.40 -29.59
N PRO A 334 9.95 21.46 -29.48
CA PRO A 334 10.27 22.57 -28.60
C PRO A 334 10.31 22.09 -27.15
N ARG A 335 11.39 22.41 -26.44
CA ARG A 335 11.63 21.94 -25.08
C ARG A 335 11.86 23.09 -24.10
N VAL A 336 11.14 23.04 -22.97
CA VAL A 336 11.33 23.93 -21.82
C VAL A 336 11.91 23.12 -20.66
N VAL A 337 13.02 23.57 -20.09
CA VAL A 337 13.55 23.07 -18.82
C VAL A 337 13.09 24.00 -17.71
N ALA A 338 12.12 23.57 -16.91
CA ALA A 338 11.57 24.36 -15.81
C ALA A 338 12.24 23.98 -14.49
N SER A 339 12.82 24.95 -13.79
CA SER A 339 13.63 24.76 -12.59
C SER A 339 13.19 25.65 -11.45
N GLN A 340 13.24 25.13 -10.23
CA GLN A 340 13.10 25.95 -9.03
C GLN A 340 14.30 26.87 -8.79
N GLN A 341 15.49 26.49 -9.30
CA GLN A 341 16.72 27.26 -9.14
C GLN A 341 16.69 28.56 -9.97
N ASP A 342 17.36 29.59 -9.47
CA ASP A 342 17.49 30.86 -10.18
C ASP A 342 18.35 30.71 -11.45
N VAL A 343 18.09 31.55 -12.45
CA VAL A 343 18.76 31.55 -13.76
C VAL A 343 19.07 32.99 -14.18
N GLU A 344 20.27 33.18 -14.73
CA GLU A 344 20.62 34.44 -15.39
C GLU A 344 19.79 34.63 -16.67
N VAL A 345 19.12 35.78 -16.75
CA VAL A 345 18.29 36.16 -17.90
C VAL A 345 19.15 36.30 -19.15
N GLY A 346 18.69 35.70 -20.25
CA GLY A 346 19.41 35.71 -21.52
C GLY A 346 18.58 35.09 -22.65
N ALA A 347 19.16 34.97 -23.83
CA ALA A 347 18.48 34.36 -24.97
C ALA A 347 18.09 32.91 -24.63
N GLY A 348 16.78 32.61 -24.64
CA GLY A 348 16.24 31.30 -24.26
C GLY A 348 16.32 30.99 -22.75
N ARG A 349 16.57 31.98 -21.90
CA ARG A 349 16.63 31.86 -20.43
C ARG A 349 15.73 32.91 -19.80
N GLU A 350 14.66 32.45 -19.16
CA GLU A 350 13.65 33.30 -18.53
C GLU A 350 13.66 33.11 -17.02
N ARG A 351 13.64 34.22 -16.29
CA ARG A 351 13.57 34.26 -14.84
C ARG A 351 12.18 34.70 -14.42
N PHE A 352 11.46 33.87 -13.70
CA PHE A 352 10.10 34.18 -13.25
C PHE A 352 10.11 35.06 -11.99
N PRO A 353 9.15 35.99 -11.83
CA PRO A 353 9.03 36.84 -10.65
C PRO A 353 8.27 36.13 -9.52
N ALA A 354 8.73 34.94 -9.12
CA ALA A 354 8.21 34.20 -7.99
C ALA A 354 9.21 34.21 -6.82
N GLN A 355 8.70 34.15 -5.60
CA GLN A 355 9.47 34.14 -4.37
C GLN A 355 9.20 32.86 -3.58
N ALA A 356 10.17 32.42 -2.78
CA ALA A 356 9.93 31.39 -1.80
C ALA A 356 9.12 31.97 -0.64
N LEU A 357 8.16 31.22 -0.12
CA LEU A 357 7.48 31.63 1.10
C LEU A 357 8.48 31.66 2.27
N PRO A 358 8.35 32.63 3.20
CA PRO A 358 9.10 32.57 4.45
C PRO A 358 8.70 31.34 5.26
N ASN A 359 9.47 31.01 6.30
CA ASN A 359 9.10 29.92 7.20
C ASN A 359 7.85 30.32 8.01
N LEU A 360 6.72 29.68 7.71
CA LEU A 360 5.42 29.92 8.36
C LEU A 360 5.06 28.83 9.39
N ALA A 361 6.03 28.00 9.81
CA ALA A 361 5.79 26.90 10.73
C ALA A 361 5.22 27.36 12.09
N ILE A 362 4.29 26.56 12.62
CA ILE A 362 3.63 26.78 13.90
C ILE A 362 4.57 26.32 15.02
N GLU A 363 4.98 27.27 15.86
CA GLU A 363 5.86 26.99 16.99
C GLU A 363 5.03 26.75 18.26
N ALA A 364 4.55 25.52 18.45
CA ALA A 364 3.64 25.19 19.57
C ALA A 364 4.18 25.54 20.98
N LYS A 365 5.51 25.59 21.15
CA LYS A 365 6.19 25.93 22.41
C LYS A 365 6.41 27.45 22.59
N ALA A 366 6.20 28.27 21.55
CA ALA A 366 6.38 29.71 21.63
C ALA A 366 5.21 30.37 22.38
N THR A 367 5.46 31.55 22.96
CA THR A 367 4.41 32.37 23.61
C THR A 367 3.32 32.79 22.64
N GLN A 368 3.65 32.90 21.35
CA GLN A 368 2.72 33.14 20.25
C GLN A 368 2.95 32.11 19.14
N PRO A 369 2.29 30.94 19.18
CA PRO A 369 2.56 29.84 18.25
C PRO A 369 2.37 30.16 16.76
N LEU A 370 1.60 31.21 16.46
CA LEU A 370 1.23 31.62 15.10
C LEU A 370 1.89 32.95 14.68
N ALA A 371 2.92 33.41 15.40
CA ALA A 371 3.54 34.72 15.17
C ALA A 371 4.08 34.90 13.74
N ALA A 372 4.74 33.88 13.19
CA ALA A 372 5.28 33.93 11.82
C ALA A 372 4.18 34.09 10.77
N LEU A 373 3.08 33.32 10.90
CA LEU A 373 1.93 33.42 10.02
C LEU A 373 1.23 34.78 10.16
N ALA A 374 1.01 35.25 11.38
CA ALA A 374 0.39 36.55 11.62
C ALA A 374 1.23 37.70 11.02
N GLY A 375 2.55 37.71 11.27
CA GLY A 375 3.46 38.71 10.72
C GLY A 375 3.47 38.71 9.18
N PHE A 376 3.51 37.53 8.56
CA PHE A 376 3.42 37.43 7.10
C PHE A 376 2.11 38.00 6.55
N LEU A 377 0.97 37.71 7.18
CA LEU A 377 -0.34 38.20 6.73
C LEU A 377 -0.53 39.70 6.92
N ASP A 378 0.09 40.28 7.94
CA ASP A 378 0.09 41.72 8.20
C ASP A 378 0.98 42.48 7.19
N GLU A 379 2.13 41.91 6.82
CA GLU A 379 3.09 42.54 5.91
C GLU A 379 2.73 42.35 4.43
N PHE A 380 2.30 41.16 4.04
CA PHE A 380 2.03 40.85 2.63
C PHE A 380 0.77 41.56 2.16
N PRO A 381 0.80 42.45 1.14
CA PRO A 381 -0.36 43.23 0.70
C PRO A 381 -1.22 42.51 -0.34
N GLY A 382 -0.96 41.22 -0.63
CA GLY A 382 -1.65 40.42 -1.64
C GLY A 382 -2.67 39.40 -1.09
N ARG A 383 -3.43 38.75 -1.97
CA ARG A 383 -4.44 37.76 -1.55
C ARG A 383 -3.78 36.44 -1.16
N VAL A 384 -4.33 35.77 -0.16
CA VAL A 384 -3.78 34.51 0.36
C VAL A 384 -4.79 33.39 0.23
N LEU A 385 -4.39 32.29 -0.40
CA LEU A 385 -5.12 31.04 -0.45
C LEU A 385 -4.46 30.03 0.48
N PHE A 386 -5.20 29.55 1.48
CA PHE A 386 -4.81 28.40 2.28
C PHE A 386 -5.28 27.12 1.60
N THR A 387 -4.45 26.09 1.57
CA THR A 387 -4.85 24.77 1.06
C THR A 387 -4.74 23.73 2.15
N ALA A 388 -5.82 22.99 2.36
CA ALA A 388 -5.85 21.81 3.23
C ALA A 388 -5.97 20.53 2.40
N GLU A 389 -5.46 19.41 2.89
CA GLU A 389 -5.47 18.16 2.10
C GLU A 389 -6.86 17.47 2.05
N SER A 390 -7.72 17.76 3.02
CA SER A 390 -9.06 17.17 3.09
C SER A 390 -10.06 18.10 3.77
N ALA A 391 -11.35 17.78 3.65
CA ALA A 391 -12.41 18.53 4.31
C ALA A 391 -12.22 18.59 5.84
N GLY A 392 -11.83 17.48 6.48
CA GLY A 392 -11.57 17.45 7.93
C GLY A 392 -10.36 18.31 8.32
N ARG A 393 -9.28 18.26 7.53
CA ARG A 393 -8.09 19.11 7.75
C ARG A 393 -8.39 20.60 7.54
N ARG A 394 -9.27 20.92 6.58
CA ARG A 394 -9.75 22.29 6.36
C ARG A 394 -10.43 22.85 7.60
N GLU A 395 -11.29 22.07 8.28
CA GLU A 395 -11.93 22.52 9.53
C GLU A 395 -10.89 22.77 10.64
N VAL A 396 -9.89 21.89 10.78
CA VAL A 396 -8.79 22.09 11.74
C VAL A 396 -8.00 23.38 11.43
N LEU A 397 -7.72 23.65 10.15
CA LEU A 397 -7.03 24.86 9.74
C LEU A 397 -7.89 26.11 9.96
N LEU A 398 -9.21 26.03 9.74
CA LEU A 398 -10.15 27.11 10.05
C LEU A 398 -10.18 27.43 11.56
N GLU A 399 -10.25 26.41 12.42
CA GLU A 399 -10.20 26.58 13.89
C GLU A 399 -8.87 27.23 14.33
N LEU A 400 -7.76 26.86 13.70
CA LEU A 400 -6.45 27.45 13.94
C LEU A 400 -6.43 28.94 13.57
N LEU A 401 -6.91 29.27 12.37
CA LEU A 401 -6.97 30.64 11.84
C LEU A 401 -7.93 31.54 12.63
N GLU A 402 -9.02 30.98 13.19
CA GLU A 402 -9.95 31.72 14.05
C GLU A 402 -9.27 32.23 15.34
N ARG A 403 -8.22 31.57 15.84
CA ARG A 403 -7.42 32.08 16.98
C ARG A 403 -6.72 33.39 16.67
N LEU A 404 -6.41 33.64 15.40
CA LEU A 404 -5.91 34.92 14.89
C LEU A 404 -7.03 35.88 14.47
N LYS A 405 -8.30 35.52 14.73
CA LYS A 405 -9.50 36.23 14.26
C LYS A 405 -9.60 36.32 12.73
N LEU A 406 -8.97 35.39 12.03
CA LEU A 406 -9.02 35.29 10.57
C LEU A 406 -10.18 34.39 10.16
N ARG A 407 -10.91 34.79 9.12
CA ARG A 407 -12.04 34.04 8.56
C ARG A 407 -11.90 33.96 7.04
N PRO A 408 -11.03 33.06 6.51
CA PRO A 408 -10.89 32.89 5.08
C PRO A 408 -12.19 32.36 4.48
N LYS A 409 -12.51 32.81 3.26
CA LYS A 409 -13.69 32.33 2.53
C LYS A 409 -13.39 31.01 1.83
N THR A 410 -14.29 30.05 1.94
CA THR A 410 -14.16 28.79 1.18
C THR A 410 -14.36 29.03 -0.31
N VAL A 411 -13.45 28.50 -1.12
CA VAL A 411 -13.52 28.47 -2.59
C VAL A 411 -13.28 27.05 -3.09
N ASP A 412 -13.88 26.70 -4.23
CA ASP A 412 -13.87 25.31 -4.70
C ASP A 412 -12.62 24.98 -5.53
N SER A 413 -11.99 25.97 -6.15
CA SER A 413 -10.86 25.75 -7.07
C SER A 413 -9.87 26.92 -7.12
N TRP A 414 -8.69 26.68 -7.71
CA TRP A 414 -7.72 27.73 -8.02
C TRP A 414 -8.30 28.82 -8.96
N PRO A 415 -8.98 28.49 -10.07
CA PRO A 415 -9.67 29.50 -10.88
C PRO A 415 -10.65 30.38 -10.10
N ASP A 416 -11.42 29.80 -9.17
CA ASP A 416 -12.37 30.57 -8.33
C ASP A 416 -11.64 31.53 -7.39
N PHE A 417 -10.52 31.10 -6.80
CA PHE A 417 -9.66 31.98 -6.02
C PHE A 417 -9.13 33.15 -6.87
N VAL A 418 -8.57 32.85 -8.04
CA VAL A 418 -8.00 33.86 -8.94
C VAL A 418 -9.06 34.90 -9.35
N ALA A 419 -10.29 34.45 -9.64
CA ALA A 419 -11.42 35.29 -10.02
C ALA A 419 -12.05 36.06 -8.83
N SER A 420 -11.89 35.56 -7.61
CA SER A 420 -12.41 36.19 -6.39
C SER A 420 -11.72 37.54 -6.10
N LYS A 421 -12.34 38.38 -5.25
CA LYS A 421 -11.71 39.58 -4.68
C LYS A 421 -11.41 39.43 -3.18
N ASP A 422 -11.73 38.27 -2.62
CA ASP A 422 -11.57 38.00 -1.20
C ASP A 422 -10.09 37.99 -0.82
N ARG A 423 -9.80 38.61 0.33
CA ARG A 423 -8.43 38.77 0.81
C ARG A 423 -7.80 37.44 1.23
N LEU A 424 -8.58 36.64 1.94
CA LEU A 424 -8.19 35.35 2.48
C LEU A 424 -9.20 34.33 1.97
N ALA A 425 -8.71 33.25 1.38
CA ALA A 425 -9.51 32.14 0.92
C ALA A 425 -8.93 30.82 1.43
N ILE A 426 -9.74 29.77 1.44
CA ILE A 426 -9.32 28.41 1.76
C ILE A 426 -9.95 27.41 0.81
N THR A 427 -9.20 26.41 0.40
CA THR A 427 -9.67 25.32 -0.47
C THR A 427 -9.05 23.98 -0.08
N ILE A 428 -9.53 22.91 -0.69
CA ILE A 428 -8.95 21.57 -0.55
C ILE A 428 -8.04 21.33 -1.76
N ALA A 429 -6.75 21.11 -1.53
CA ALA A 429 -5.80 20.82 -2.59
C ALA A 429 -4.64 19.93 -2.09
N PRO A 430 -4.16 18.98 -2.91
CA PRO A 430 -3.02 18.14 -2.59
C PRO A 430 -1.69 18.88 -2.85
N LEU A 431 -1.45 20.01 -2.19
CA LEU A 431 -0.23 20.82 -2.36
C LEU A 431 0.68 20.68 -1.15
N ASP A 432 1.92 20.24 -1.37
CA ASP A 432 2.94 20.14 -0.31
C ASP A 432 3.67 21.47 -0.08
N GLU A 433 3.92 22.19 -1.18
CA GLU A 433 4.63 23.45 -1.18
C GLU A 433 3.69 24.58 -1.59
N GLY A 434 3.91 25.76 -1.03
CA GLY A 434 3.20 26.96 -1.41
C GLY A 434 3.83 27.68 -2.61
N LEU A 435 3.30 28.85 -2.93
CA LEU A 435 3.92 29.79 -3.87
C LEU A 435 3.67 31.24 -3.42
N LEU A 436 4.58 32.14 -3.79
CA LEU A 436 4.46 33.58 -3.54
C LEU A 436 4.77 34.34 -4.83
N LEU A 437 3.86 35.21 -5.26
CA LEU A 437 3.96 36.05 -6.44
C LEU A 437 3.82 37.52 -6.05
N ASP A 438 4.62 38.38 -6.70
CA ASP A 438 4.56 39.83 -6.50
C ASP A 438 3.51 40.50 -7.40
N ASP A 439 3.37 40.03 -8.63
CA ASP A 439 2.44 40.58 -9.62
C ASP A 439 1.75 39.46 -10.43
N PRO A 440 0.44 39.24 -10.23
CA PRO A 440 -0.39 39.83 -9.18
C PRO A 440 0.05 39.33 -7.79
N ALA A 441 -0.08 40.18 -6.77
CA ALA A 441 0.29 39.84 -5.40
C ALA A 441 -0.60 38.71 -4.84
N LEU A 442 -0.12 37.46 -4.94
CA LEU A 442 -0.81 36.24 -4.53
C LEU A 442 0.13 35.35 -3.71
N ALA A 443 -0.39 34.76 -2.64
CA ALA A 443 0.28 33.73 -1.89
C ALA A 443 -0.62 32.49 -1.79
N LEU A 444 -0.05 31.31 -2.01
CA LEU A 444 -0.67 30.03 -1.70
C LEU A 444 0.09 29.42 -0.53
N VAL A 445 -0.56 29.27 0.61
CA VAL A 445 0.03 28.67 1.81
C VAL A 445 -0.50 27.25 1.96
N ALA A 446 0.37 26.28 1.68
CA ALA A 446 0.09 24.87 1.91
C ALA A 446 0.01 24.57 3.41
N GLU A 447 -0.74 23.53 3.75
CA GLU A 447 -0.89 23.05 5.12
C GLU A 447 0.41 22.42 5.67
N SER A 448 1.12 21.62 4.87
CA SER A 448 2.30 20.88 5.32
C SER A 448 3.39 21.78 5.91
N PRO A 449 3.78 22.91 5.29
CA PRO A 449 4.78 23.82 5.87
C PRO A 449 4.35 24.46 7.20
N LEU A 450 3.04 24.62 7.45
CA LEU A 450 2.56 25.19 8.71
C LEU A 450 2.79 24.25 9.89
N PHE A 451 2.67 22.93 9.70
CA PHE A 451 2.81 21.95 10.79
C PHE A 451 4.21 21.32 10.87
N GLY A 452 5.19 21.85 10.11
CA GLY A 452 6.54 21.29 9.94
C GLY A 452 6.58 20.18 8.89
N GLN A 453 7.78 19.83 8.40
CA GLN A 453 8.00 18.73 7.44
C GLN A 453 7.56 17.39 8.04
N ARG A 454 6.26 17.13 8.02
CA ARG A 454 5.69 15.80 8.18
C ARG A 454 5.93 15.09 6.86
N VAL A 455 6.64 13.96 6.90
CA VAL A 455 6.66 13.03 5.77
C VAL A 455 5.27 12.40 5.72
N MET A 456 4.34 13.09 5.05
CA MET A 456 2.96 12.64 4.97
C MET A 456 2.81 11.70 3.77
N GLN A 457 2.35 10.49 4.08
CA GLN A 457 1.99 9.49 3.10
C GLN A 457 0.64 9.87 2.50
N ARG A 458 0.68 10.51 1.33
CA ARG A 458 -0.52 10.85 0.57
C ARG A 458 -1.19 9.58 0.04
N ARG A 459 -2.47 9.44 0.37
CA ARG A 459 -3.26 8.23 0.17
C ARG A 459 -3.81 8.08 -1.24
N ARG A 460 -3.76 6.84 -1.75
CA ARG A 460 -4.86 6.19 -2.51
C ARG A 460 -6.02 5.88 -1.57
N ARG A 461 -6.75 6.90 -1.10
CA ARG A 461 -7.97 6.73 -0.29
C ARG A 461 -9.17 6.62 -1.23
N GLU A 462 -9.34 5.47 -1.87
CA GLU A 462 -10.67 5.03 -2.26
C GLU A 462 -11.10 3.86 -1.35
N LYS A 463 -12.40 3.88 -1.05
CA LYS A 463 -13.12 3.09 -0.05
C LYS A 463 -12.57 1.67 0.15
N ARG A 464 -11.87 1.46 1.26
CA ARG A 464 -11.83 0.15 1.93
C ARG A 464 -12.32 0.39 3.35
N ALA A 465 -13.61 0.16 3.56
CA ALA A 465 -14.22 0.18 4.89
C ALA A 465 -14.91 -1.16 5.12
N ASP A 466 -14.55 -1.76 6.26
CA ASP A 466 -15.14 -2.93 6.91
C ASP A 466 -15.14 -4.27 6.17
N GLY A 467 -14.03 -4.99 6.34
CA GLY A 467 -13.91 -6.41 6.05
C GLY A 467 -13.53 -7.24 7.29
N ASN A 468 -14.16 -7.00 8.44
CA ASN A 468 -13.98 -7.86 9.60
C ASN A 468 -15.31 -8.54 9.93
N HIS A 469 -15.45 -9.80 9.49
CA HIS A 469 -16.16 -10.92 10.13
C HIS A 469 -16.39 -12.13 9.18
N ASP A 470 -16.16 -12.00 7.86
CA ASP A 470 -16.44 -13.10 6.90
C ASP A 470 -15.27 -14.06 6.61
N ALA A 471 -14.12 -13.90 7.27
CA ALA A 471 -12.95 -14.76 7.06
C ALA A 471 -13.18 -16.24 7.47
N VAL A 472 -14.23 -16.54 8.23
CA VAL A 472 -14.53 -17.91 8.69
C VAL A 472 -15.22 -18.75 7.62
N ILE A 473 -15.95 -18.11 6.68
CA ILE A 473 -16.69 -18.82 5.61
C ILE A 473 -15.79 -19.17 4.41
N LYS A 474 -14.65 -18.49 4.25
CA LYS A 474 -13.71 -18.67 3.12
C LYS A 474 -12.92 -20.01 3.13
N ASN A 475 -12.91 -20.77 4.23
CA ASN A 475 -11.98 -21.89 4.40
C ASN A 475 -12.36 -23.20 3.67
N LEU A 476 -13.54 -23.29 3.04
CA LEU A 476 -13.99 -24.50 2.34
C LEU A 476 -14.01 -24.38 0.81
N THR A 477 -14.06 -23.16 0.27
CA THR A 477 -14.07 -22.89 -1.19
C THR A 477 -12.71 -23.06 -1.88
N GLU A 478 -11.62 -23.19 -1.12
CA GLU A 478 -10.24 -23.32 -1.65
C GLU A 478 -9.65 -24.74 -1.53
N LEU A 479 -10.47 -25.76 -1.22
CA LEU A 479 -10.01 -27.14 -1.07
C LEU A 479 -9.62 -27.75 -2.42
N ARG A 480 -8.34 -28.09 -2.57
CA ARG A 480 -7.80 -28.82 -3.72
C ARG A 480 -7.76 -30.32 -3.44
N GLU A 481 -7.95 -31.15 -4.46
CA GLU A 481 -7.73 -32.60 -4.34
C GLU A 481 -6.32 -32.89 -3.79
N GLY A 482 -6.23 -33.86 -2.88
CA GLY A 482 -5.03 -34.20 -2.11
C GLY A 482 -4.81 -33.35 -0.85
N ALA A 483 -5.56 -32.26 -0.64
CA ALA A 483 -5.43 -31.44 0.56
C ALA A 483 -5.78 -32.24 1.83
N PRO A 484 -5.03 -32.07 2.94
CA PRO A 484 -5.35 -32.73 4.20
C PRO A 484 -6.59 -32.10 4.84
N VAL A 485 -7.52 -32.96 5.22
CA VAL A 485 -8.82 -32.60 5.78
C VAL A 485 -9.06 -33.40 7.05
N VAL A 486 -9.66 -32.76 8.05
CA VAL A 486 -10.01 -33.36 9.33
C VAL A 486 -11.51 -33.59 9.37
N HIS A 487 -11.92 -34.86 9.53
CA HIS A 487 -13.28 -35.22 9.91
C HIS A 487 -13.36 -35.33 11.44
N ILE A 488 -14.35 -34.71 12.07
CA ILE A 488 -14.47 -34.64 13.54
C ILE A 488 -14.48 -36.01 14.24
N ASP A 489 -15.04 -37.03 13.60
CA ASP A 489 -15.15 -38.40 14.13
C ASP A 489 -14.08 -39.39 13.64
N HIS A 490 -13.50 -39.16 12.46
CA HIS A 490 -12.62 -40.13 11.78
C HIS A 490 -11.17 -39.66 11.70
N GLY A 491 -10.90 -38.39 12.02
CA GLY A 491 -9.56 -37.81 12.04
C GLY A 491 -9.11 -37.30 10.67
N VAL A 492 -7.80 -37.17 10.53
CA VAL A 492 -7.14 -36.56 9.37
C VAL A 492 -7.06 -37.56 8.20
N GLY A 493 -7.57 -37.15 7.04
CA GLY A 493 -7.54 -37.82 5.75
C GLY A 493 -7.21 -36.84 4.60
N ARG A 494 -7.37 -37.28 3.35
CA ARG A 494 -7.08 -36.51 2.14
C ARG A 494 -8.34 -36.31 1.31
N TYR A 495 -8.59 -35.09 0.86
CA TYR A 495 -9.73 -34.79 0.00
C TYR A 495 -9.54 -35.36 -1.41
N LEU A 496 -10.51 -36.10 -1.93
CA LEU A 496 -10.47 -36.70 -3.28
C LEU A 496 -11.54 -36.13 -4.24
N GLY A 497 -12.16 -35.00 -3.91
CA GLY A 497 -13.22 -34.43 -4.75
C GLY A 497 -14.64 -34.78 -4.30
N LEU A 498 -15.63 -34.31 -5.07
CA LEU A 498 -17.03 -34.67 -4.92
C LEU A 498 -17.37 -35.85 -5.85
N THR A 499 -18.14 -36.80 -5.35
CA THR A 499 -18.63 -37.96 -6.10
C THR A 499 -20.13 -38.11 -5.92
N ILE A 500 -20.84 -38.39 -7.01
CA ILE A 500 -22.26 -38.71 -6.97
C ILE A 500 -22.40 -40.20 -6.73
N LEU A 501 -23.16 -40.58 -5.71
CA LEU A 501 -23.53 -41.97 -5.42
C LEU A 501 -25.05 -42.11 -5.49
N GLU A 502 -25.52 -43.19 -6.10
CA GLU A 502 -26.94 -43.54 -6.09
C GLU A 502 -27.24 -44.37 -4.84
N ILE A 503 -28.12 -43.84 -3.98
CA ILE A 503 -28.61 -44.52 -2.79
C ILE A 503 -30.14 -44.46 -2.85
N ASP A 504 -30.81 -45.62 -2.75
CA ASP A 504 -32.28 -45.74 -2.81
C ASP A 504 -32.91 -45.05 -4.05
N ASP A 505 -32.33 -45.27 -5.24
CA ASP A 505 -32.73 -44.69 -6.54
C ASP A 505 -32.69 -43.14 -6.61
N GLN A 506 -31.94 -42.49 -5.69
CA GLN A 506 -31.67 -41.05 -5.73
C GLN A 506 -30.17 -40.77 -5.82
N ALA A 507 -29.79 -39.94 -6.79
CA ALA A 507 -28.43 -39.45 -6.92
C ALA A 507 -28.16 -38.39 -5.84
N ALA A 508 -27.20 -38.67 -4.95
CA ALA A 508 -26.78 -37.76 -3.90
C ALA A 508 -25.27 -37.49 -4.00
N GLU A 509 -24.88 -36.24 -3.75
CA GLU A 509 -23.48 -35.80 -3.77
C GLU A 509 -22.80 -36.06 -2.41
N PHE A 510 -21.59 -36.63 -2.50
CA PHE A 510 -20.73 -36.92 -1.36
C PHE A 510 -19.35 -36.33 -1.56
N LEU A 511 -18.79 -35.79 -0.49
CA LEU A 511 -17.36 -35.48 -0.37
C LEU A 511 -16.60 -36.80 -0.14
N THR A 512 -15.65 -37.12 -1.01
CA THR A 512 -14.81 -38.31 -0.85
C THR A 512 -13.53 -37.96 -0.11
N LEU A 513 -13.22 -38.72 0.94
CA LEU A 513 -11.98 -38.62 1.71
C LEU A 513 -11.21 -39.95 1.68
N GLU A 514 -9.90 -39.88 1.54
CA GLU A 514 -8.99 -41.02 1.65
C GLU A 514 -8.26 -41.02 2.99
N TYR A 515 -8.19 -42.19 3.60
CA TYR A 515 -7.53 -42.48 4.86
C TYR A 515 -6.39 -43.49 4.65
N ALA A 516 -5.67 -43.83 5.73
CA ALA A 516 -4.59 -44.81 5.66
C ALA A 516 -5.07 -46.13 5.02
N GLU A 517 -4.16 -46.82 4.33
CA GLU A 517 -4.44 -48.06 3.58
C GLU A 517 -5.45 -47.88 2.43
N ASN A 518 -5.50 -46.67 1.85
CA ASN A 518 -6.39 -46.30 0.73
C ASN A 518 -7.88 -46.50 1.05
N ALA A 519 -8.25 -46.45 2.33
CA ALA A 519 -9.63 -46.59 2.76
C ALA A 519 -10.41 -45.30 2.45
N LYS A 520 -11.61 -45.41 1.86
CA LYS A 520 -12.43 -44.26 1.47
C LYS A 520 -13.58 -44.03 2.44
N LEU A 521 -13.85 -42.76 2.74
CA LEU A 521 -15.02 -42.29 3.47
C LEU A 521 -15.80 -41.33 2.59
N TYR A 522 -17.10 -41.59 2.43
CA TYR A 522 -18.03 -40.73 1.70
C TYR A 522 -18.88 -39.95 2.70
N VAL A 523 -18.74 -38.63 2.68
CA VAL A 523 -19.44 -37.73 3.59
C VAL A 523 -20.52 -36.99 2.81
N PRO A 524 -21.81 -37.10 3.17
CA PRO A 524 -22.87 -36.35 2.48
C PRO A 524 -22.58 -34.85 2.51
N VAL A 525 -22.88 -34.12 1.44
CA VAL A 525 -22.73 -32.65 1.40
C VAL A 525 -23.50 -31.95 2.54
N ALA A 526 -24.63 -32.51 2.98
CA ALA A 526 -25.37 -32.02 4.14
C ALA A 526 -24.55 -32.03 5.46
N ASN A 527 -23.52 -32.88 5.55
CA ASN A 527 -22.66 -33.07 6.72
C ASN A 527 -21.29 -32.39 6.58
N LEU A 528 -21.14 -31.42 5.67
CA LEU A 528 -19.88 -30.66 5.51
C LEU A 528 -19.44 -29.92 6.78
N HIS A 529 -20.36 -29.61 7.69
CA HIS A 529 -20.04 -29.00 8.99
C HIS A 529 -19.17 -29.89 9.90
N LEU A 530 -19.02 -31.19 9.60
CA LEU A 530 -18.14 -32.12 10.29
C LEU A 530 -16.69 -32.06 9.78
N ILE A 531 -16.44 -31.27 8.75
CA ILE A 531 -15.21 -31.22 7.97
C ILE A 531 -14.49 -29.90 8.20
N ALA A 532 -13.21 -29.97 8.51
CA ALA A 532 -12.33 -28.81 8.64
C ALA A 532 -11.01 -29.02 7.89
N ARG A 533 -10.42 -27.97 7.35
CA ARG A 533 -9.07 -28.05 6.77
C ARG A 533 -8.04 -28.33 7.87
N TYR A 534 -7.07 -29.19 7.61
CA TYR A 534 -5.94 -29.41 8.51
C TYR A 534 -4.97 -28.23 8.41
N THR A 535 -4.60 -27.61 9.54
CA THR A 535 -3.73 -26.41 9.60
C THR A 535 -2.39 -26.70 10.29
N GLY A 536 -1.76 -27.84 9.97
CA GLY A 536 -0.44 -28.19 10.49
C GLY A 536 0.71 -27.47 9.75
N SER A 537 1.94 -27.66 10.22
CA SER A 537 3.13 -26.98 9.70
C SER A 537 3.52 -27.36 8.26
N ASP A 538 2.99 -28.46 7.71
CA ASP A 538 3.19 -28.89 6.33
C ASP A 538 2.08 -29.87 5.89
N ASP A 539 1.48 -29.64 4.72
CA ASP A 539 0.42 -30.48 4.14
C ASP A 539 0.94 -31.88 3.77
N ALA A 540 2.22 -32.01 3.37
CA ALA A 540 2.83 -33.27 2.99
C ALA A 540 3.07 -34.19 4.21
N LEU A 541 3.29 -33.60 5.39
CA LEU A 541 3.57 -34.32 6.64
C LEU A 541 2.30 -34.60 7.47
N ALA A 542 1.12 -34.21 6.99
CA ALA A 542 -0.13 -34.44 7.71
C ALA A 542 -0.41 -35.95 7.90
N PRO A 543 -0.72 -36.40 9.13
CA PRO A 543 -0.92 -37.81 9.43
C PRO A 543 -2.17 -38.34 8.73
N LEU A 544 -2.11 -39.58 8.23
CA LEU A 544 -3.27 -40.32 7.74
C LEU A 544 -3.77 -41.24 8.86
N HIS A 545 -4.98 -41.00 9.35
CA HIS A 545 -5.60 -41.88 10.34
C HIS A 545 -6.18 -43.14 9.67
N ARG A 546 -6.34 -44.23 10.42
CA ARG A 546 -7.04 -45.44 9.93
C ARG A 546 -8.50 -45.39 10.36
N LEU A 547 -9.43 -45.60 9.42
CA LEU A 547 -10.87 -45.68 9.72
C LEU A 547 -11.17 -46.80 10.72
N GLY A 548 -12.05 -46.53 11.68
CA GLY A 548 -12.42 -47.48 12.74
C GLY A 548 -11.39 -47.67 13.86
N SER A 549 -10.23 -46.99 13.81
CA SER A 549 -9.24 -47.03 14.88
C SER A 549 -9.58 -46.11 16.06
N GLU A 550 -9.37 -46.58 17.29
CA GLU A 550 -9.48 -45.74 18.49
C GLU A 550 -8.38 -44.67 18.62
N THR A 551 -7.38 -44.67 17.74
CA THR A 551 -6.23 -43.75 17.79
C THR A 551 -6.69 -42.29 17.75
N TRP A 552 -7.61 -41.94 16.86
CA TRP A 552 -8.18 -40.59 16.78
C TRP A 552 -8.98 -40.24 18.03
N GLN A 553 -9.83 -41.15 18.53
CA GLN A 553 -10.63 -40.89 19.74
C GLN A 553 -9.76 -40.71 20.98
N LYS A 554 -8.67 -41.49 21.11
CA LYS A 554 -7.66 -41.30 22.16
C LYS A 554 -6.91 -39.98 22.02
N ALA A 555 -6.54 -39.59 20.81
CA ALA A 555 -5.92 -38.29 20.53
C ALA A 555 -6.86 -37.12 20.86
N LYS A 556 -8.13 -37.22 20.46
CA LYS A 556 -9.20 -36.25 20.76
C LYS A 556 -9.45 -36.12 22.26
N ARG A 557 -9.53 -37.23 22.99
CA ARG A 557 -9.68 -37.23 24.46
C ARG A 557 -8.48 -36.61 25.17
N LYS A 558 -7.26 -37.00 24.78
CA LYS A 558 -6.02 -36.43 25.33
C LYS A 558 -5.92 -34.92 25.05
N ALA A 559 -6.30 -34.49 23.84
CA ALA A 559 -6.36 -33.09 23.50
C ALA A 559 -7.42 -32.34 24.33
N ALA A 560 -8.61 -32.93 24.53
CA ALA A 560 -9.66 -32.35 25.37
C ALA A 560 -9.24 -32.22 26.84
N GLU A 561 -8.54 -33.21 27.40
CA GLU A 561 -7.95 -33.16 28.74
C GLU A 561 -6.92 -32.03 28.84
N GLN A 562 -5.98 -31.93 27.89
CA GLN A 562 -4.99 -30.85 27.85
C GLN A 562 -5.62 -29.46 27.67
N VAL A 563 -6.67 -29.35 26.86
CA VAL A 563 -7.43 -28.09 26.69
C VAL A 563 -8.15 -27.73 27.98
N ARG A 564 -8.72 -28.71 28.69
CA ARG A 564 -9.41 -28.49 29.97
C ARG A 564 -8.43 -28.04 31.07
N ASP A 565 -7.26 -28.65 31.18
CA ASP A 565 -6.24 -28.26 32.15
C ASP A 565 -5.75 -26.82 31.89
N VAL A 566 -5.51 -26.49 30.61
CA VAL A 566 -5.11 -25.13 30.19
C VAL A 566 -6.24 -24.13 30.43
N ALA A 567 -7.50 -24.50 30.14
CA ALA A 567 -8.65 -23.64 30.38
C ALA A 567 -8.86 -23.39 31.88
N ALA A 568 -8.67 -24.40 32.74
CA ALA A 568 -8.76 -24.26 34.19
C ALA A 568 -7.65 -23.35 34.74
N GLU A 569 -6.41 -23.50 34.25
CA GLU A 569 -5.28 -22.63 34.60
C GLU A 569 -5.54 -21.17 34.18
N LEU A 570 -6.06 -20.95 32.98
CA LEU A 570 -6.41 -19.61 32.49
C LEU A 570 -7.58 -19.01 33.27
N LEU A 571 -8.61 -19.80 33.57
CA LEU A 571 -9.76 -19.37 34.38
C LEU A 571 -9.32 -18.94 35.78
N ASP A 572 -8.36 -19.63 36.42
CA ASP A 572 -7.81 -19.23 37.72
C ASP A 572 -7.07 -17.88 37.63
N ILE A 573 -6.26 -17.67 36.58
CA ILE A 573 -5.58 -16.38 36.33
C ILE A 573 -6.62 -15.25 36.15
N TYR A 574 -7.67 -15.46 35.37
CA TYR A 574 -8.70 -14.45 35.13
C TYR A 574 -9.61 -14.21 36.34
N ALA A 575 -9.96 -15.25 37.09
CA ALA A 575 -10.71 -15.12 38.33
C ALA A 575 -9.95 -14.27 39.36
N ARG A 576 -8.64 -14.51 39.50
CA ARG A 576 -7.77 -13.69 40.36
C ARG A 576 -7.67 -12.24 39.90
N ARG A 577 -7.74 -11.97 38.60
CA ARG A 577 -7.71 -10.61 38.04
C ARG A 577 -9.03 -9.87 38.13
N ALA A 578 -10.15 -10.54 37.89
CA ALA A 578 -11.47 -9.94 38.03
C ALA A 578 -11.79 -9.61 39.50
N ALA A 579 -11.24 -10.38 40.44
CA ALA A 579 -11.38 -10.15 41.88
C ALA A 579 -10.44 -9.05 42.43
N ARG A 580 -9.47 -8.56 41.65
CA ARG A 580 -8.51 -7.53 42.07
C ARG A 580 -8.76 -6.22 41.34
N GLU A 581 -8.74 -5.11 42.08
CA GLU A 581 -8.67 -3.77 41.51
C GLU A 581 -7.24 -3.51 41.01
N GLY A 582 -7.11 -3.14 39.74
CA GLY A 582 -5.86 -2.73 39.12
C GLY A 582 -5.52 -1.27 39.38
N TYR A 583 -4.46 -0.79 38.73
CA TYR A 583 -4.07 0.63 38.80
C TYR A 583 -4.62 1.37 37.58
N ALA A 584 -5.65 2.20 37.78
CA ALA A 584 -6.15 3.09 36.74
C ALA A 584 -5.20 4.27 36.56
N PHE A 585 -4.59 4.39 35.38
CA PHE A 585 -3.76 5.54 35.04
C PHE A 585 -4.62 6.80 34.85
N ALA A 586 -4.06 7.97 35.16
CA ALA A 586 -4.70 9.24 34.84
C ALA A 586 -4.50 9.58 33.36
N ASP A 587 -5.51 10.17 32.72
CA ASP A 587 -5.41 10.61 31.33
C ASP A 587 -4.46 11.81 31.18
N PRO A 588 -3.34 11.69 30.44
CA PRO A 588 -2.38 12.78 30.28
C PRO A 588 -2.90 13.94 29.40
N LYS A 589 -4.04 13.77 28.71
CA LYS A 589 -4.71 14.80 27.90
C LYS A 589 -3.76 15.54 26.94
N ALA A 590 -3.41 16.79 27.25
CA ALA A 590 -2.60 17.66 26.39
C ALA A 590 -1.17 17.14 26.21
N ASP A 591 -0.59 16.52 27.25
CA ASP A 591 0.75 15.95 27.17
C ASP A 591 0.76 14.71 26.26
N TYR A 592 -0.31 13.90 26.31
CA TYR A 592 -0.50 12.77 25.39
C TYR A 592 -0.63 13.23 23.93
N ALA A 593 -1.39 14.31 23.68
CA ALA A 593 -1.52 14.89 22.35
C ALA A 593 -0.17 15.42 21.84
N THR A 594 0.62 16.06 22.70
CA THR A 594 1.97 16.57 22.38
C THR A 594 2.92 15.41 22.09
N PHE A 595 2.92 14.37 22.91
CA PHE A 595 3.72 13.17 22.67
C PHE A 595 3.34 12.52 21.35
N SER A 596 2.04 12.32 21.09
CA SER A 596 1.52 11.71 19.86
C SER A 596 1.88 12.52 18.62
N ALA A 597 1.83 13.86 18.70
CA ALA A 597 2.20 14.76 17.59
C ALA A 597 3.70 14.70 17.23
N GLY A 598 4.56 14.21 18.13
CA GLY A 598 5.98 13.96 17.85
C GLY A 598 6.24 12.69 17.03
N PHE A 599 5.22 11.88 16.74
CA PHE A 599 5.33 10.75 15.82
C PHE A 599 5.28 11.26 14.37
N PRO A 600 6.29 10.97 13.52
CA PRO A 600 6.41 11.59 12.20
C PRO A 600 5.56 10.92 11.10
N PHE A 601 4.79 9.87 11.42
CA PHE A 601 3.98 9.11 10.46
C PHE A 601 2.49 9.20 10.81
N GLU A 602 1.61 9.05 9.82
CA GLU A 602 0.16 8.92 10.06
C GLU A 602 -0.17 7.48 10.49
N GLU A 603 -0.97 7.33 11.55
CA GLU A 603 -1.42 6.04 12.03
C GLU A 603 -2.44 5.41 11.06
N THR A 604 -2.29 4.11 10.80
CA THR A 604 -3.32 3.35 10.08
C THR A 604 -4.59 3.22 10.94
N PRO A 605 -5.79 2.99 10.35
CA PRO A 605 -7.00 2.76 11.12
C PRO A 605 -6.84 1.67 12.18
N ASP A 606 -6.20 0.55 11.82
CA ASP A 606 -5.95 -0.55 12.76
C ASP A 606 -4.99 -0.14 13.88
N GLN A 607 -3.97 0.69 13.58
CA GLN A 607 -3.09 1.26 14.59
C GLN A 607 -3.88 2.18 15.54
N GLN A 608 -4.71 3.07 15.00
CA GLN A 608 -5.52 4.00 15.78
C GLN A 608 -6.47 3.26 16.72
N THR A 609 -7.23 2.29 16.21
CA THR A 609 -8.12 1.45 17.02
C THR A 609 -7.34 0.68 18.10
N THR A 610 -6.15 0.18 17.77
CA THR A 610 -5.29 -0.51 18.74
C THR A 610 -4.79 0.44 19.84
N ILE A 611 -4.36 1.65 19.47
CA ILE A 611 -3.89 2.68 20.40
C ILE A 611 -5.01 3.10 21.34
N GLU A 612 -6.21 3.32 20.81
CA GLU A 612 -7.40 3.68 21.60
C GLU A 612 -7.80 2.57 22.57
N ALA A 613 -7.75 1.31 22.13
CA ALA A 613 -8.06 0.15 22.98
C ALA A 613 -7.04 0.00 24.13
N VAL A 614 -5.74 0.11 23.84
CA VAL A 614 -4.68 0.08 24.87
C VAL A 614 -4.86 1.24 25.86
N ARG A 615 -5.14 2.45 25.36
CA ARG A 615 -5.39 3.63 26.21
C ARG A 615 -6.62 3.43 27.09
N ALA A 616 -7.71 2.91 26.54
CA ALA A 616 -8.93 2.65 27.31
C ALA A 616 -8.68 1.62 28.43
N ASP A 617 -7.94 0.55 28.15
CA ASP A 617 -7.60 -0.46 29.15
C ASP A 617 -6.74 0.10 30.28
N MET A 618 -5.70 0.89 29.96
CA MET A 618 -4.82 1.50 30.97
C MET A 618 -5.53 2.52 31.87
N LEU A 619 -6.54 3.22 31.34
CA LEU A 619 -7.33 4.18 32.13
C LEU A 619 -8.41 3.48 32.97
N ALA A 620 -8.67 2.18 32.73
CA ALA A 620 -9.67 1.42 33.45
C ALA A 620 -9.13 0.91 34.81
N PRO A 621 -10.01 0.65 35.80
CA PRO A 621 -9.61 0.09 37.09
C PRO A 621 -9.28 -1.42 37.03
N LYS A 622 -9.33 -2.04 35.85
CA LYS A 622 -9.03 -3.47 35.65
C LYS A 622 -7.63 -3.60 35.06
N PRO A 623 -6.77 -4.50 35.58
CA PRO A 623 -5.44 -4.69 35.00
C PRO A 623 -5.52 -5.11 33.52
N MET A 624 -4.78 -4.46 32.64
CA MET A 624 -4.71 -4.75 31.20
C MET A 624 -3.94 -6.05 30.91
N ASP A 625 -4.41 -6.89 29.98
CA ASP A 625 -3.60 -7.94 29.31
C ASP A 625 -4.03 -8.08 27.87
N ARG A 626 -3.44 -7.20 27.08
CA ARG A 626 -3.73 -7.08 25.65
C ARG A 626 -2.61 -7.68 24.84
N LEU A 627 -2.99 -8.44 23.82
CA LEU A 627 -2.11 -8.90 22.77
C LEU A 627 -2.30 -8.03 21.52
N VAL A 628 -1.21 -7.46 21.03
CA VAL A 628 -1.16 -6.74 19.75
C VAL A 628 -0.42 -7.61 18.73
N CYS A 629 -1.15 -8.05 17.71
CA CYS A 629 -0.62 -8.81 16.59
C CYS A 629 -0.50 -7.90 15.37
N GLY A 630 0.60 -7.98 14.63
CA GLY A 630 0.75 -7.31 13.35
C GLY A 630 2.12 -7.57 12.77
N ASP A 631 2.31 -7.48 11.46
CA ASP A 631 3.59 -7.85 10.84
C ASP A 631 4.75 -6.91 11.21
N VAL A 632 5.98 -7.29 10.82
CA VAL A 632 7.17 -6.47 11.06
C VAL A 632 7.03 -5.15 10.28
N GLY A 633 7.23 -4.03 10.97
CA GLY A 633 7.06 -2.69 10.40
C GLY A 633 5.65 -2.13 10.56
N PHE A 634 4.68 -2.87 11.13
CA PHE A 634 3.28 -2.43 11.21
C PHE A 634 3.01 -1.45 12.37
N GLY A 635 4.04 -0.76 12.89
CA GLY A 635 3.87 0.26 13.94
C GLY A 635 3.56 -0.25 15.36
N LYS A 636 3.75 -1.55 15.66
CA LYS A 636 3.59 -2.11 17.02
C LYS A 636 4.40 -1.36 18.08
N THR A 637 5.59 -0.89 17.72
CA THR A 637 6.48 -0.14 18.62
C THR A 637 5.86 1.20 19.02
N GLU A 638 5.13 1.89 18.14
CA GLU A 638 4.48 3.17 18.48
C GLU A 638 3.34 2.97 19.48
N VAL A 639 2.56 1.88 19.35
CA VAL A 639 1.56 1.49 20.36
C VAL A 639 2.21 1.32 21.74
N ALA A 640 3.36 0.64 21.77
CA ALA A 640 4.14 0.38 22.98
C ALA A 640 4.69 1.67 23.60
N MET A 641 5.21 2.59 22.78
CA MET A 641 5.73 3.89 23.21
C MET A 641 4.63 4.76 23.82
N ARG A 642 3.43 4.79 23.23
CA ARG A 642 2.29 5.54 23.79
C ARG A 642 1.80 4.96 25.11
N ALA A 643 1.77 3.63 25.22
CA ALA A 643 1.45 2.97 26.48
C ALA A 643 2.49 3.30 27.57
N ALA A 644 3.78 3.23 27.24
CA ALA A 644 4.86 3.58 28.15
C ALA A 644 4.77 5.05 28.60
N PHE A 645 4.41 5.96 27.69
CA PHE A 645 4.21 7.38 28.01
C PHE A 645 3.10 7.58 29.05
N ILE A 646 1.95 6.93 28.88
CA ILE A 646 0.85 6.98 29.86
C ILE A 646 1.33 6.48 31.24
N ALA A 647 2.08 5.38 31.25
CA ALA A 647 2.56 4.80 32.51
C ALA A 647 3.55 5.71 33.25
N VAL A 648 4.54 6.27 32.54
CA VAL A 648 5.54 7.17 33.11
C VAL A 648 4.92 8.49 33.54
N HIS A 649 3.99 9.04 32.76
CA HIS A 649 3.24 10.25 33.12
C HIS A 649 2.44 10.06 34.42
N GLY A 650 1.89 8.85 34.62
CA GLY A 650 1.26 8.43 35.88
C GLY A 650 2.23 8.16 37.04
N GLY A 651 3.53 8.42 36.89
CA GLY A 651 4.55 8.22 37.93
C GLY A 651 4.91 6.75 38.18
N ARG A 652 4.64 5.85 37.22
CA ARG A 652 4.98 4.43 37.31
C ARG A 652 6.11 4.06 36.35
N GLN A 653 6.90 3.08 36.76
CA GLN A 653 8.01 2.56 35.96
C GLN A 653 7.52 1.53 34.94
N VAL A 654 8.19 1.48 33.79
CA VAL A 654 7.89 0.59 32.66
C VAL A 654 9.05 -0.39 32.46
N ALA A 655 8.73 -1.69 32.35
CA ALA A 655 9.69 -2.72 31.99
C ALA A 655 9.40 -3.27 30.59
N ILE A 656 10.39 -3.23 29.70
CA ILE A 656 10.29 -3.77 28.34
C ILE A 656 11.17 -5.00 28.22
N LEU A 657 10.53 -6.15 28.01
CA LEU A 657 11.16 -7.46 27.94
C LEU A 657 11.25 -7.92 26.48
N VAL A 658 12.47 -8.19 26.05
CA VAL A 658 12.78 -8.62 24.68
C VAL A 658 13.65 -9.89 24.68
N PRO A 659 13.58 -10.75 23.64
CA PRO A 659 14.24 -12.05 23.69
C PRO A 659 15.76 -11.98 23.44
N THR A 660 16.25 -10.94 22.76
CA THR A 660 17.67 -10.82 22.36
C THR A 660 18.27 -9.48 22.77
N THR A 661 19.60 -9.47 22.97
CA THR A 661 20.33 -8.24 23.29
C THR A 661 20.32 -7.23 22.15
N LEU A 662 20.20 -7.67 20.90
CA LEU A 662 20.08 -6.80 19.74
C LEU A 662 18.75 -6.06 19.75
N LEU A 663 17.64 -6.77 19.96
CA LEU A 663 16.31 -6.14 20.11
C LEU A 663 16.29 -5.17 21.30
N ALA A 664 16.98 -5.51 22.40
CA ALA A 664 17.08 -4.61 23.56
C ALA A 664 17.76 -3.29 23.19
N GLN A 665 18.82 -3.36 22.38
CA GLN A 665 19.51 -2.17 21.91
C GLN A 665 18.67 -1.36 20.90
N GLN A 666 17.95 -2.03 20.01
CA GLN A 666 17.07 -1.38 19.03
C GLN A 666 15.92 -0.62 19.71
N HIS A 667 15.24 -1.27 20.66
CA HIS A 667 14.22 -0.62 21.49
C HIS A 667 14.83 0.51 22.31
N TYR A 668 15.99 0.30 22.93
CA TYR A 668 16.66 1.36 23.70
C TYR A 668 16.93 2.63 22.88
N ASN A 669 17.50 2.49 21.69
CA ASN A 669 17.76 3.63 20.81
C ASN A 669 16.44 4.33 20.44
N SER A 670 15.45 3.54 20.01
CA SER A 670 14.15 4.08 19.56
C SER A 670 13.40 4.81 20.69
N PHE A 671 13.38 4.24 21.90
CA PHE A 671 12.75 4.86 23.07
C PHE A 671 13.53 6.08 23.54
N ARG A 672 14.85 6.02 23.60
CA ARG A 672 15.67 7.19 23.99
C ARG A 672 15.45 8.36 23.03
N ASP A 673 15.41 8.10 21.73
CA ASP A 673 15.21 9.14 20.72
C ASP A 673 13.77 9.68 20.78
N ARG A 674 12.76 8.81 20.94
CA ARG A 674 11.34 9.20 21.05
C ARG A 674 11.04 10.03 22.31
N PHE A 675 11.72 9.74 23.42
CA PHE A 675 11.53 10.39 24.71
C PHE A 675 12.55 11.52 24.97
N ALA A 676 13.39 11.89 23.99
CA ALA A 676 14.47 12.87 24.18
C ALA A 676 13.99 14.25 24.66
N ASP A 677 12.80 14.67 24.23
CA ASP A 677 12.17 15.94 24.62
C ASP A 677 11.40 15.88 25.95
N TRP A 678 11.40 14.73 26.62
CA TRP A 678 10.65 14.48 27.84
C TRP A 678 11.59 14.22 29.02
N PRO A 679 11.22 14.64 30.24
CA PRO A 679 12.03 14.39 31.44
C PRO A 679 11.89 12.92 31.90
N VAL A 680 12.27 11.97 31.03
CA VAL A 680 12.10 10.53 31.22
C VAL A 680 13.45 9.84 31.08
N SER A 681 13.83 9.09 32.10
CA SER A 681 15.06 8.32 32.15
C SER A 681 14.86 6.93 31.54
N VAL A 682 15.44 6.70 30.36
CA VAL A 682 15.41 5.41 29.65
C VAL A 682 16.76 4.71 29.82
N GLU A 683 16.74 3.44 30.26
CA GLU A 683 17.96 2.66 30.48
C GLU A 683 17.88 1.24 29.92
N VAL A 684 19.03 0.69 29.50
CA VAL A 684 19.13 -0.68 28.95
C VAL A 684 19.96 -1.61 29.85
N MET A 685 19.43 -2.81 30.10
CA MET A 685 20.14 -3.92 30.75
C MET A 685 20.42 -5.04 29.74
N SER A 686 21.61 -5.03 29.15
CA SER A 686 22.05 -6.01 28.16
C SER A 686 23.42 -6.61 28.50
N ARG A 687 23.84 -7.65 27.77
CA ARG A 687 25.18 -8.23 27.90
C ARG A 687 26.30 -7.29 27.45
N PHE A 688 25.97 -6.19 26.76
CA PHE A 688 26.95 -5.22 26.29
C PHE A 688 27.36 -4.19 27.36
N LYS A 689 26.67 -4.16 28.51
CA LYS A 689 27.05 -3.35 29.66
C LYS A 689 27.99 -4.09 30.61
N SER A 690 28.93 -3.34 31.19
CA SER A 690 29.83 -3.86 32.23
C SER A 690 29.05 -4.19 33.52
N ALA A 691 29.60 -5.09 34.34
CA ALA A 691 28.98 -5.46 35.61
C ALA A 691 28.75 -4.26 36.55
N LYS A 692 29.64 -3.27 36.50
CA LYS A 692 29.53 -2.02 37.29
C LYS A 692 28.31 -1.20 36.87
N GLU A 693 28.10 -1.03 35.56
CA GLU A 693 26.96 -0.27 35.01
C GLU A 693 25.64 -0.98 35.26
N VAL A 694 25.61 -2.32 35.16
CA VAL A 694 24.41 -3.10 35.49
C VAL A 694 24.06 -2.96 36.97
N ASN A 695 25.03 -3.06 37.87
CA ASN A 695 24.77 -2.94 39.31
C ASN A 695 24.29 -1.53 39.69
N ALA A 696 24.83 -0.50 39.03
CA ALA A 696 24.34 0.88 39.19
C ALA A 696 22.89 1.01 38.71
N ALA A 697 22.57 0.50 37.51
CA ALA A 697 21.22 0.53 36.98
C ALA A 697 20.22 -0.24 37.87
N ILE A 698 20.61 -1.35 38.49
CA ILE A 698 19.76 -2.09 39.45
C ILE A 698 19.46 -1.23 40.68
N ALA A 699 20.47 -0.54 41.23
CA ALA A 699 20.27 0.36 42.38
C ALA A 699 19.36 1.55 42.02
N ASP A 700 19.61 2.20 40.88
CA ASP A 700 18.81 3.33 40.42
C ASP A 700 17.37 2.94 40.08
N LEU A 701 17.14 1.72 39.58
CA LEU A 701 15.81 1.17 39.32
C LEU A 701 15.04 0.90 40.62
N ALA A 702 15.71 0.42 41.66
CA ALA A 702 15.15 0.17 42.99
C ALA A 702 14.85 1.48 43.75
N GLU A 703 15.61 2.55 43.47
CA GLU A 703 15.35 3.89 44.03
C GLU A 703 14.25 4.65 43.28
N GLY A 704 13.94 4.24 42.04
CA GLY A 704 12.94 4.85 41.18
C GLY A 704 13.47 6.00 40.32
N LYS A 705 14.78 6.03 40.03
CA LYS A 705 15.42 7.05 39.17
C LYS A 705 15.37 6.71 37.67
N ILE A 706 15.07 5.45 37.34
CA ILE A 706 14.91 4.97 35.96
C ILE A 706 13.43 4.77 35.72
N ASP A 707 12.86 5.48 34.75
CA ASP A 707 11.44 5.42 34.43
C ASP A 707 11.12 4.26 33.49
N ILE A 708 11.97 4.04 32.47
CA ILE A 708 11.81 2.97 31.49
C ILE A 708 13.07 2.10 31.48
N VAL A 709 12.92 0.81 31.77
CA VAL A 709 14.01 -0.17 31.67
C VAL A 709 13.75 -1.16 30.55
N ILE A 710 14.72 -1.31 29.64
CA ILE A 710 14.67 -2.23 28.50
C ILE A 710 15.70 -3.32 28.70
N GLY A 711 15.30 -4.58 28.58
CA GLY A 711 16.23 -5.67 28.84
C GLY A 711 15.74 -7.03 28.41
N THR A 712 16.68 -7.96 28.48
CA THR A 712 16.39 -9.38 28.23
C THR A 712 15.85 -10.05 29.49
N HIS A 713 15.76 -11.38 29.50
CA HIS A 713 15.41 -12.20 30.66
C HIS A 713 16.19 -11.87 31.95
N LYS A 714 17.31 -11.15 31.88
CA LYS A 714 18.02 -10.63 33.05
C LYS A 714 17.14 -9.72 33.93
N LEU A 715 16.14 -9.03 33.37
CA LEU A 715 15.17 -8.25 34.16
C LEU A 715 14.26 -9.12 35.03
N LEU A 716 14.18 -10.43 34.75
CA LEU A 716 13.38 -11.39 35.52
C LEU A 716 14.18 -12.11 36.61
N SER A 717 15.44 -11.71 36.85
CA SER A 717 16.22 -12.26 37.96
C SER A 717 15.77 -11.65 39.28
N ASP A 718 15.80 -12.44 40.36
CA ASP A 718 15.39 -12.02 41.71
C ASP A 718 16.16 -10.80 42.26
N ASP A 719 17.34 -10.52 41.69
CA ASP A 719 18.20 -9.38 42.03
C ASP A 719 17.65 -8.03 41.52
N VAL A 720 16.69 -8.02 40.59
CA VAL A 720 16.14 -6.81 39.97
C VAL A 720 14.83 -6.45 40.67
N LYS A 721 14.84 -5.38 41.47
CA LYS A 721 13.66 -4.84 42.14
C LYS A 721 13.26 -3.51 41.51
N ILE A 722 12.03 -3.43 41.04
CA ILE A 722 11.44 -2.21 40.46
C ILE A 722 10.51 -1.59 41.51
N LYS A 723 10.72 -0.32 41.87
CA LYS A 723 10.02 0.34 42.98
C LYS A 723 8.52 0.47 42.73
N ASN A 724 8.14 1.00 41.57
CA ASN A 724 6.76 1.35 41.21
C ASN A 724 6.40 0.81 39.82
N LEU A 725 6.61 -0.49 39.57
CA LEU A 725 6.27 -1.10 38.28
C LEU A 725 4.76 -0.94 37.98
N GLY A 726 4.42 -0.33 36.85
CA GLY A 726 3.03 -0.11 36.44
C GLY A 726 2.68 -0.68 35.07
N LEU A 727 3.66 -0.91 34.19
CA LEU A 727 3.44 -1.50 32.88
C LEU A 727 4.59 -2.44 32.51
N VAL A 728 4.25 -3.62 32.01
CA VAL A 728 5.21 -4.56 31.42
C VAL A 728 4.88 -4.75 29.93
N ILE A 729 5.84 -4.46 29.07
CA ILE A 729 5.73 -4.66 27.62
C ILE A 729 6.58 -5.88 27.26
N ILE A 730 5.99 -6.87 26.59
CA ILE A 730 6.65 -8.10 26.18
C ILE A 730 6.66 -8.16 24.67
N ASP A 731 7.84 -8.13 24.06
CA ASP A 731 7.99 -8.27 22.60
C ASP A 731 8.43 -9.68 22.24
N GLU A 732 7.78 -10.29 21.24
CA GLU A 732 8.03 -11.65 20.77
C GLU A 732 8.01 -12.71 21.89
N GLU A 733 6.94 -12.72 22.71
CA GLU A 733 6.73 -13.63 23.85
C GLU A 733 7.03 -15.11 23.51
N HIS A 734 6.75 -15.51 22.27
CA HIS A 734 6.94 -16.88 21.80
C HIS A 734 8.40 -17.36 21.89
N ARG A 735 9.38 -16.45 21.82
CA ARG A 735 10.82 -16.76 21.89
C ARG A 735 11.36 -16.92 23.32
N PHE A 736 10.55 -16.69 24.35
CA PHE A 736 10.94 -16.90 25.74
C PHE A 736 10.82 -18.37 26.16
N GLY A 737 11.76 -18.83 27.00
CA GLY A 737 11.81 -20.18 27.54
C GLY A 737 10.74 -20.45 28.60
N VAL A 738 10.49 -21.73 28.90
CA VAL A 738 9.40 -22.16 29.81
C VAL A 738 9.50 -21.52 31.20
N ARG A 739 10.69 -21.52 31.81
CA ARG A 739 10.91 -20.90 33.13
C ARG A 739 10.64 -19.39 33.16
N GLN A 740 10.95 -18.69 32.06
CA GLN A 740 10.71 -17.25 31.93
C GLN A 740 9.21 -16.97 31.79
N LYS A 741 8.48 -17.80 31.04
CA LYS A 741 7.03 -17.71 30.89
C LYS A 741 6.30 -17.90 32.22
N GLU A 742 6.77 -18.79 33.09
CA GLU A 742 6.21 -18.94 34.45
C GLU A 742 6.41 -17.69 35.32
N GLN A 743 7.58 -17.04 35.26
CA GLN A 743 7.80 -15.77 35.95
C GLN A 743 6.92 -14.63 35.40
N LEU A 744 6.69 -14.60 34.08
CA LEU A 744 5.78 -13.64 33.45
C LEU A 744 4.33 -13.88 33.85
N LYS A 745 3.91 -15.14 34.04
CA LYS A 745 2.58 -15.47 34.54
C LYS A 745 2.32 -14.90 35.94
N ALA A 746 3.33 -14.90 36.82
CA ALA A 746 3.18 -14.29 38.15
C ALA A 746 2.92 -12.78 38.06
N LEU A 747 3.65 -12.07 37.19
CA LEU A 747 3.49 -10.63 36.96
C LEU A 747 2.13 -10.25 36.35
N ARG A 748 1.51 -11.15 35.56
CA ARG A 748 0.17 -10.96 34.96
C ARG A 748 -0.95 -10.73 35.96
N SER A 749 -0.75 -11.08 37.23
CA SER A 749 -1.76 -10.93 38.27
C SER A 749 -1.72 -9.57 38.98
N GLU A 750 -0.69 -8.75 38.74
CA GLU A 750 -0.42 -7.55 39.55
C GLU A 750 -0.21 -6.27 38.72
N VAL A 751 0.18 -6.39 37.45
CA VAL A 751 0.60 -5.26 36.60
C VAL A 751 -0.06 -5.34 35.23
N ASP A 752 -0.31 -4.19 34.62
CA ASP A 752 -0.75 -4.08 33.22
C ASP A 752 0.29 -4.69 32.29
N ILE A 753 -0.17 -5.54 31.37
CA ILE A 753 0.68 -6.23 30.40
C ILE A 753 0.24 -5.94 28.98
N LEU A 754 1.21 -5.51 28.17
CA LEU A 754 1.07 -5.36 26.73
C LEU A 754 2.01 -6.35 26.04
N THR A 755 1.46 -7.30 25.31
CA THR A 755 2.26 -8.25 24.52
C THR A 755 2.23 -7.88 23.05
N LEU A 756 3.39 -7.84 22.41
CA LEU A 756 3.56 -7.57 20.98
C LEU A 756 4.06 -8.84 20.28
N THR A 757 3.49 -9.18 19.12
CA THR A 757 3.95 -10.32 18.32
C THR A 757 3.82 -10.04 16.84
N ALA A 758 4.79 -10.49 16.04
CA ALA A 758 4.70 -10.47 14.59
C ALA A 758 3.74 -11.54 14.06
N THR A 759 3.80 -12.74 14.63
CA THR A 759 3.02 -13.90 14.18
C THR A 759 1.91 -14.23 15.19
N PRO A 760 0.63 -14.28 14.77
CA PRO A 760 -0.40 -14.84 15.64
C PRO A 760 -0.18 -16.34 15.78
N ILE A 761 0.17 -16.80 16.99
CA ILE A 761 0.25 -18.24 17.26
C ILE A 761 -1.19 -18.79 17.27
N PRO A 762 -1.52 -19.86 16.51
CA PRO A 762 -2.90 -20.39 16.42
C PRO A 762 -3.54 -20.69 17.79
N ARG A 763 -2.73 -21.10 18.76
CA ARG A 763 -3.15 -21.35 20.15
C ARG A 763 -3.55 -20.07 20.90
N THR A 764 -2.84 -18.97 20.65
CA THR A 764 -3.12 -17.66 21.25
C THR A 764 -4.28 -16.95 20.55
N LEU A 765 -4.45 -17.19 19.24
CA LEU A 765 -5.60 -16.75 18.46
C LEU A 765 -6.89 -17.43 18.96
N ASN A 766 -6.89 -18.75 19.17
CA ASN A 766 -8.05 -19.48 19.74
C ASN A 766 -8.45 -19.00 21.15
N MET A 767 -7.48 -18.57 21.97
CA MET A 767 -7.75 -18.02 23.31
C MET A 767 -8.30 -16.59 23.29
N ALA A 768 -7.91 -15.79 22.29
CA ALA A 768 -8.49 -14.47 22.06
C ALA A 768 -9.93 -14.58 21.53
N VAL A 769 -10.18 -15.54 20.64
CA VAL A 769 -11.51 -15.80 20.05
C VAL A 769 -12.53 -16.28 21.10
N SER A 770 -12.10 -16.90 22.19
CA SER A 770 -12.99 -17.30 23.31
C SER A 770 -13.30 -16.16 24.30
N GLY A 771 -12.92 -14.91 24.01
CA GLY A 771 -13.14 -13.75 24.87
C GLY A 771 -12.32 -13.78 26.17
N MET A 772 -11.32 -14.67 26.25
CA MET A 772 -10.48 -14.79 27.44
C MET A 772 -9.36 -13.76 27.43
N ARG A 773 -8.73 -13.43 26.28
CA ARG A 773 -7.66 -12.42 26.17
C ARG A 773 -8.04 -11.33 25.19
N ASP A 774 -7.86 -10.07 25.56
CA ASP A 774 -8.12 -8.94 24.68
C ASP A 774 -7.07 -8.91 23.54
N LEU A 775 -7.54 -8.89 22.29
CA LEU A 775 -6.71 -8.94 21.09
C LEU A 775 -6.96 -7.72 20.22
N SER A 776 -5.87 -7.12 19.75
CA SER A 776 -5.88 -6.11 18.71
C SER A 776 -5.01 -6.58 17.55
N ILE A 777 -5.53 -6.52 16.33
CA ILE A 777 -4.83 -6.91 15.10
C ILE A 777 -4.54 -5.65 14.30
N ILE A 778 -3.28 -5.43 13.96
CA ILE A 778 -2.83 -4.44 13.00
C ILE A 778 -2.54 -5.19 11.69
N ALA A 779 -3.54 -5.22 10.80
CA ALA A 779 -3.48 -5.93 9.53
C ALA A 779 -3.01 -5.02 8.39
N THR A 780 -3.14 -3.71 8.56
CA THR A 780 -2.75 -2.71 7.57
C THR A 780 -1.31 -2.25 7.82
N PRO A 781 -0.36 -2.52 6.91
CA PRO A 781 0.97 -1.92 7.00
C PRO A 781 0.85 -0.39 6.93
N PRO A 782 1.59 0.37 7.75
CA PRO A 782 1.93 1.73 7.37
C PRO A 782 2.70 1.64 6.05
N ALA A 783 2.41 2.54 5.10
CA ALA A 783 3.15 2.52 3.85
C ALA A 783 4.65 2.75 4.14
N ARG A 784 5.54 2.29 3.26
CA ARG A 784 6.98 2.55 3.43
C ARG A 784 7.34 3.93 2.92
#